data_AF-A0A0E0M311-F1
#
_entry.id   AF-A0A0E0M311-F1
#
_cell.length_a   1.000
_cell.length_b   1.000
_cell.length_c   1.000
_cell.angle_alpha   90.00
_cell.angle_beta   90.00
_cell.angle_gamma   90.00
#
_symmetry.space_group_name_H-M   'P 1'
#
loop_
_entity.id
_entity.type
_entity.pdbx_description
1 polymer ?
#
loop_
_entity_poly.entity_id
_entity_poly.type
_entity_poly.pdbx_seq_one_letter_code
_entity_poly.pdbx_strand_id
1 'polypeptide(L)'
;MAKWLVIRHVEVPIPSPKKGEVLIKMEAVSVNPVDWKIQSGMVRPFLPWKFPSIPACDLAGEVAAIGDGVSGFKLGDKVIAINFPSGGGFAEYAVARPPEVSAAEGACLPRAAVTALQALRAAGAGLEDAPPKNVLVTAASGGVGHFAVQLARLGGHRVTATFGARNLALIVGELGANEALDYATPDGAALRSPSGRRYDAVVHCAPHSPWSVFDRVLAADAGGVVVDITPSPAAAATPLLHRKRLTPLIFSPNKTDMARQGKLKPVVDSCYALSDAPEAWAKSMGGHATGKVISFPLLSLSLLSLRVCALVSAMAAAAAPKTMRAVQYDKYGGGAEGLKHVEVPIPAPKEGEVLIKMEAASINPIDWKIQKGMLRLFLPKKFPFIPVGDLSGEVVELGGGVSGFKPGDKVVSMSFPNCGGLAEYAVAPASLTVARPPEVSAAEGASLPAAAGSALQQLKAAGVRFDAGAAAVDGPKNVLVTAASGGVGHYAVQLAKLAGLHVTATCGARNLGFVRDGLGADEVLDYKTPDGAALRSPSGKKYDAVAHCAPPAPWPVFKSVLADAGGVVVDLTPGVAATVRSFLHNVTFSKKRLVPLILMPKKEEMEWLVDMAKQGKLKTTIDSKYPLSRAEEAWAKSMEGHATGKIVVEMGGTE
;
A
#
# COMPACT_ATOMS: atom_id res chain seq x y z
N MET A 1 1.18 1.96 20.30
CA MET A 1 -0.22 2.20 20.72
C MET A 1 -1.05 0.95 20.48
N ALA A 2 -0.88 -0.07 21.33
CA ALA A 2 -1.59 -1.35 21.22
C ALA A 2 -2.32 -1.61 22.54
N LYS A 3 -3.61 -1.27 22.55
CA LYS A 3 -4.68 -1.60 23.50
C LYS A 3 -5.87 -0.73 23.04
N TRP A 4 -7.11 -1.22 23.13
CA TRP A 4 -8.37 -0.53 22.75
C TRP A 4 -9.03 -0.85 21.39
N LEU A 5 -8.78 -1.99 20.75
CA LEU A 5 -9.67 -2.51 19.69
C LEU A 5 -10.28 -3.84 20.14
N VAL A 6 -11.44 -3.74 20.80
CA VAL A 6 -12.33 -4.88 21.12
C VAL A 6 -13.62 -4.72 20.30
N ILE A 7 -13.49 -4.50 18.99
CA ILE A 7 -14.60 -4.62 18.04
C ILE A 7 -14.39 -5.93 17.31
N ARG A 8 -15.40 -6.82 17.35
CA ARG A 8 -15.37 -8.13 16.70
C ARG A 8 -16.67 -8.31 15.95
N HIS A 9 -16.60 -8.95 14.79
CA HIS A 9 -17.82 -9.41 14.12
C HIS A 9 -18.38 -10.58 14.91
N VAL A 10 -19.68 -10.53 15.13
CA VAL A 10 -20.43 -11.58 15.81
C VAL A 10 -21.75 -11.74 15.08
N GLU A 11 -22.17 -12.98 14.90
CA GLU A 11 -23.53 -13.26 14.50
C GLU A 11 -24.44 -13.09 15.72
N VAL A 12 -25.52 -12.33 15.54
CA VAL A 12 -26.52 -12.07 16.58
C VAL A 12 -27.91 -12.25 15.98
N PRO A 13 -28.90 -12.69 16.77
CA PRO A 13 -30.27 -12.80 16.29
C PRO A 13 -30.81 -11.46 15.79
N ILE A 14 -31.57 -11.48 14.69
CA ILE A 14 -32.29 -10.29 14.21
C ILE A 14 -33.27 -9.84 15.31
N PRO A 15 -33.20 -8.59 15.79
CA PRO A 15 -34.08 -8.12 16.84
C PRO A 15 -35.52 -8.00 16.35
N SER A 16 -36.49 -8.30 17.21
CA SER A 16 -37.91 -8.07 16.92
C SER A 16 -38.35 -6.70 17.47
N PRO A 17 -39.08 -5.87 16.69
CA PRO A 17 -39.53 -4.57 17.16
C PRO A 17 -40.60 -4.73 18.26
N LYS A 18 -40.49 -3.96 19.34
CA LYS A 18 -41.50 -3.91 20.41
C LYS A 18 -42.57 -2.86 20.11
N LYS A 19 -43.53 -2.71 21.03
CA LYS A 19 -44.56 -1.66 20.95
C LYS A 19 -43.92 -0.28 20.74
N GLY A 20 -44.26 0.41 19.66
CA GLY A 20 -43.72 1.72 19.30
C GLY A 20 -42.37 1.72 18.59
N GLU A 21 -41.87 0.57 18.14
CA GLU A 21 -40.59 0.43 17.42
C GLU A 21 -40.79 -0.11 15.99
N VAL A 22 -39.86 0.20 15.11
CA VAL A 22 -39.74 -0.41 13.78
C VAL A 22 -38.40 -1.15 13.68
N LEU A 23 -38.40 -2.25 12.93
CA LEU A 23 -37.17 -2.90 12.50
C LEU A 23 -36.71 -2.23 11.21
N ILE A 24 -35.45 -1.81 11.18
CA ILE A 24 -34.84 -1.15 10.03
C ILE A 24 -33.81 -2.11 9.43
N LYS A 25 -33.98 -2.45 8.15
CA LYS A 25 -32.94 -3.05 7.31
C LYS A 25 -31.97 -1.95 6.92
N MET A 26 -30.73 -2.09 7.36
CA MET A 26 -29.76 -1.01 7.34
C MET A 26 -29.15 -0.81 5.95
N GLU A 27 -29.10 0.43 5.48
CA GLU A 27 -28.47 0.84 4.21
C GLU A 27 -27.19 1.62 4.45
N ALA A 28 -27.18 2.54 5.41
CA ALA A 28 -26.01 3.32 5.77
C ALA A 28 -25.98 3.69 7.26
N VAL A 29 -24.78 3.82 7.80
CA VAL A 29 -24.52 4.12 9.21
C VAL A 29 -23.40 5.15 9.30
N SER A 30 -23.56 6.20 10.11
CA SER A 30 -22.48 7.16 10.33
C SER A 30 -21.66 6.79 11.56
N VAL A 31 -20.33 6.78 11.42
CA VAL A 31 -19.40 6.76 12.55
C VAL A 31 -19.22 8.18 13.07
N ASN A 32 -19.40 8.40 14.36
CA ASN A 32 -19.26 9.69 14.99
C ASN A 32 -18.32 9.64 16.21
N PRO A 33 -17.79 10.80 16.63
CA PRO A 33 -16.90 10.86 17.80
C PRO A 33 -17.50 10.32 19.09
N VAL A 34 -18.82 10.37 19.27
CA VAL A 34 -19.46 9.80 20.46
C VAL A 34 -19.32 8.27 20.51
N ASP A 35 -19.25 7.61 19.36
CA ASP A 35 -19.28 6.15 19.29
C ASP A 35 -17.97 5.53 19.81
N TRP A 36 -16.82 6.16 19.52
CA TRP A 36 -15.54 5.77 20.14
C TRP A 36 -15.34 6.32 21.56
N LYS A 37 -16.02 7.42 21.94
CA LYS A 37 -16.01 7.93 23.33
C LYS A 37 -16.77 7.02 24.29
N ILE A 38 -17.85 6.42 23.83
CA ILE A 38 -18.59 5.36 24.55
C ILE A 38 -17.66 4.14 24.72
N GLN A 39 -17.03 3.69 23.63
CA GLN A 39 -16.12 2.54 23.65
C GLN A 39 -14.91 2.74 24.59
N SER A 40 -14.30 3.92 24.57
CA SER A 40 -13.14 4.24 25.43
C SER A 40 -13.50 4.46 26.91
N GLY A 41 -14.80 4.44 27.25
CA GLY A 41 -15.28 4.72 28.62
C GLY A 41 -15.19 6.20 29.02
N MET A 42 -14.82 7.09 28.09
CA MET A 42 -14.64 8.53 28.34
C MET A 42 -15.92 9.21 28.82
N VAL A 43 -17.09 8.70 28.41
CA VAL A 43 -18.41 9.23 28.81
C VAL A 43 -19.08 8.42 29.92
N ARG A 44 -18.42 7.37 30.45
CA ARG A 44 -18.98 6.48 31.47
C ARG A 44 -19.53 7.19 32.73
N PRO A 45 -18.91 8.28 33.25
CA PRO A 45 -19.44 9.00 34.40
C PRO A 45 -20.80 9.68 34.15
N PHE A 46 -21.11 9.97 32.89
CA PHE A 46 -22.31 10.72 32.48
C PHE A 46 -23.34 9.85 31.75
N LEU A 47 -22.89 8.72 31.17
CA LEU A 47 -23.70 7.80 30.39
C LEU A 47 -23.24 6.35 30.66
N PRO A 48 -23.86 5.64 31.61
CA PRO A 48 -23.51 4.25 31.91
C PRO A 48 -23.92 3.35 30.74
N TRP A 49 -22.93 2.74 30.07
CA TRP A 49 -23.14 1.88 28.90
C TRP A 49 -22.92 0.40 29.25
N LYS A 50 -23.79 -0.49 28.77
CA LYS A 50 -23.70 -1.94 28.99
C LYS A 50 -22.98 -2.62 27.83
N PHE A 51 -22.01 -3.49 28.13
CA PHE A 51 -21.29 -4.31 27.15
C PHE A 51 -21.64 -5.81 27.33
N PRO A 52 -21.59 -6.64 26.27
CA PRO A 52 -21.31 -6.29 24.87
C PRO A 52 -22.46 -5.49 24.23
N SER A 53 -22.14 -4.62 23.27
CA SER A 53 -23.13 -3.79 22.57
C SER A 53 -22.77 -3.60 21.10
N ILE A 54 -23.78 -3.48 20.25
CA ILE A 54 -23.61 -3.06 18.85
C ILE A 54 -23.50 -1.53 18.82
N PRO A 55 -22.41 -0.96 18.28
CA PRO A 55 -22.17 0.47 18.33
C PRO A 55 -22.86 1.24 17.17
N ALA A 56 -22.64 2.56 17.15
CA ALA A 56 -23.26 3.57 16.29
C ALA A 56 -24.75 3.83 16.53
N CYS A 57 -25.07 5.11 16.67
CA CYS A 57 -26.43 5.56 16.94
C CYS A 57 -27.09 6.28 15.75
N ASP A 58 -26.40 6.52 14.63
CA ASP A 58 -26.98 7.19 13.45
C ASP A 58 -27.27 6.16 12.36
N LEU A 59 -28.56 5.95 12.05
CA LEU A 59 -29.06 4.87 11.22
C LEU A 59 -29.79 5.40 10.00
N ALA A 60 -29.56 4.81 8.82
CA ALA A 60 -30.36 5.01 7.62
C ALA A 60 -30.70 3.67 6.98
N GLY A 61 -31.96 3.45 6.62
CA GLY A 61 -32.37 2.20 6.01
C GLY A 61 -33.86 2.13 5.66
N GLU A 62 -34.39 0.91 5.57
CA GLU A 62 -35.76 0.62 5.16
C GLU A 62 -36.52 -0.10 6.27
N VAL A 63 -37.78 0.26 6.50
CA VAL A 63 -38.66 -0.44 7.46
C VAL A 63 -38.89 -1.88 6.99
N ALA A 64 -38.37 -2.83 7.75
CA ALA A 64 -38.45 -4.27 7.51
C ALA A 64 -39.51 -4.98 8.36
N ALA A 65 -39.89 -4.41 9.51
CA ALA A 65 -41.00 -4.86 10.34
C ALA A 65 -41.53 -3.71 11.22
N ILE A 66 -42.79 -3.80 11.64
CA ILE A 66 -43.47 -2.77 12.43
C ILE A 66 -43.97 -3.42 13.72
N GLY A 67 -43.59 -2.86 14.87
CA GLY A 67 -44.10 -3.29 16.17
C GLY A 67 -45.46 -2.68 16.51
N ASP A 68 -46.15 -3.27 17.48
CA ASP A 68 -47.50 -2.88 17.87
C ASP A 68 -47.62 -1.37 18.18
N GLY A 69 -48.71 -0.73 17.75
CA GLY A 69 -48.99 0.68 18.07
C GLY A 69 -48.13 1.70 17.32
N VAL A 70 -47.35 1.29 16.32
CA VAL A 70 -46.74 2.21 15.35
C VAL A 70 -47.73 2.49 14.22
N SER A 71 -48.06 3.76 14.01
CA SER A 71 -48.89 4.25 12.90
C SER A 71 -48.11 5.25 12.04
N GLY A 72 -48.39 5.31 10.74
CA GLY A 72 -47.77 6.28 9.82
C GLY A 72 -46.54 5.77 9.04
N PHE A 73 -46.16 4.50 9.23
CA PHE A 73 -45.09 3.82 8.48
C PHE A 73 -45.62 2.52 7.86
N LYS A 74 -45.08 2.13 6.71
CA LYS A 74 -45.30 0.84 6.06
C LYS A 74 -43.97 0.14 5.77
N LEU A 75 -44.03 -1.18 5.56
CA LEU A 75 -42.88 -1.94 5.07
C LEU A 75 -42.38 -1.31 3.78
N GLY A 76 -41.06 -1.18 3.64
CA GLY A 76 -40.45 -0.51 2.50
C GLY A 76 -40.24 0.99 2.66
N ASP A 77 -40.80 1.61 3.71
CA ASP A 77 -40.55 3.02 3.96
C ASP A 77 -39.08 3.23 4.29
N LYS A 78 -38.44 4.10 3.52
CA LYS A 78 -37.10 4.55 3.83
C LYS A 78 -37.20 5.43 5.09
N VAL A 79 -36.35 5.18 6.07
CA VAL A 79 -36.31 5.85 7.37
C VAL A 79 -34.87 6.10 7.84
N ILE A 80 -34.71 7.11 8.68
CA ILE A 80 -33.49 7.35 9.44
C ILE A 80 -33.82 7.37 10.89
N ALA A 81 -32.89 7.01 11.76
CA ALA A 81 -33.13 7.00 13.19
C ALA A 81 -31.85 7.37 13.95
N ILE A 82 -32.03 8.05 15.08
CA ILE A 82 -30.96 8.28 16.04
C ILE A 82 -31.24 7.38 17.25
N ASN A 83 -30.56 6.24 17.33
CA ASN A 83 -30.76 5.23 18.37
C ASN A 83 -29.81 5.47 19.55
N PHE A 84 -29.86 6.66 20.15
CA PHE A 84 -29.04 7.02 21.32
C PHE A 84 -29.89 6.98 22.60
N PRO A 85 -29.38 6.43 23.72
CA PRO A 85 -28.05 5.87 23.95
C PRO A 85 -28.02 4.35 23.78
N SER A 86 -28.70 3.79 22.79
CA SER A 86 -28.82 2.32 22.65
C SER A 86 -27.88 1.71 21.62
N GLY A 87 -27.40 2.50 20.64
CA GLY A 87 -26.56 2.02 19.56
C GLY A 87 -27.33 1.15 18.56
N GLY A 88 -26.68 0.13 18.01
CA GLY A 88 -27.33 -0.85 17.12
C GLY A 88 -27.07 -0.63 15.63
N GLY A 89 -26.35 0.42 15.23
CA GLY A 89 -26.19 0.76 13.83
C GLY A 89 -25.24 -0.12 13.05
N PHE A 90 -24.18 -0.61 13.67
CA PHE A 90 -23.27 -1.57 13.03
C PHE A 90 -23.86 -2.99 12.99
N ALA A 91 -25.02 -3.12 12.34
CA ALA A 91 -25.72 -4.37 12.09
C ALA A 91 -26.49 -4.29 10.77
N GLU A 92 -26.85 -5.44 10.20
CA GLU A 92 -27.72 -5.51 9.03
C GLU A 92 -29.17 -5.10 9.36
N TYR A 93 -29.58 -5.28 10.62
CA TYR A 93 -30.90 -4.93 11.12
C TYR A 93 -30.81 -4.28 12.50
N ALA A 94 -31.57 -3.21 12.72
CA ALA A 94 -31.65 -2.52 14.00
C ALA A 94 -33.10 -2.15 14.34
N VAL A 95 -33.48 -2.30 15.61
CA VAL A 95 -34.76 -1.74 16.11
C VAL A 95 -34.54 -0.31 16.55
N ALA A 96 -35.41 0.59 16.11
CA ALA A 96 -35.43 1.97 16.53
C ALA A 96 -36.87 2.46 16.67
N ARG A 97 -37.08 3.48 17.50
CA ARG A 97 -38.34 4.23 17.46
C ARG A 97 -38.35 5.05 16.18
N PRO A 98 -39.40 4.93 15.34
CA PRO A 98 -39.47 5.67 14.08
C PRO A 98 -39.54 7.17 14.40
N PRO A 99 -38.70 8.02 13.80
CA PRO A 99 -38.89 9.47 13.93
C PRO A 99 -40.02 9.95 13.03
N GLU A 100 -40.62 11.09 13.37
CA GLU A 100 -41.73 11.72 12.62
C GLU A 100 -41.34 12.30 11.24
N VAL A 101 -40.34 11.75 10.53
CA VAL A 101 -39.86 12.23 9.21
C VAL A 101 -39.51 11.10 8.24
N SER A 102 -39.70 11.33 6.94
CA SER A 102 -39.41 10.39 5.85
C SER A 102 -37.89 10.28 5.55
N ALA A 103 -37.40 9.19 4.94
CA ALA A 103 -35.98 9.08 4.58
C ALA A 103 -35.46 10.15 3.64
N ALA A 104 -36.30 10.73 2.78
CA ALA A 104 -35.86 11.83 1.95
C ALA A 104 -35.48 13.06 2.80
N GLU A 105 -36.11 13.22 3.98
CA GLU A 105 -35.84 14.28 4.96
C GLU A 105 -34.70 13.91 5.92
N GLY A 106 -34.60 12.63 6.29
CA GLY A 106 -33.56 12.13 7.18
C GLY A 106 -32.19 11.99 6.50
N ALA A 107 -32.13 11.63 5.21
CA ALA A 107 -30.89 11.21 4.51
C ALA A 107 -29.86 12.32 4.44
N CYS A 108 -30.29 13.54 4.73
CA CYS A 108 -29.48 14.72 4.59
C CYS A 108 -29.02 15.35 5.92
N LEU A 109 -29.36 14.78 7.08
CA LEU A 109 -29.05 15.40 8.38
C LEU A 109 -28.48 14.39 9.39
N PRO A 110 -27.19 14.03 9.28
CA PRO A 110 -26.52 13.31 10.36
C PRO A 110 -26.54 14.15 11.64
N ARG A 111 -26.41 13.52 12.81
CA ARG A 111 -26.36 14.19 14.13
C ARG A 111 -25.53 15.47 14.15
N ALA A 112 -24.45 15.49 13.39
CA ALA A 112 -23.57 16.64 13.27
C ALA A 112 -24.18 17.89 12.63
N ALA A 113 -25.12 17.76 11.69
CA ALA A 113 -25.81 18.90 11.10
C ALA A 113 -26.76 19.56 12.12
N VAL A 114 -27.44 18.74 12.92
CA VAL A 114 -28.27 19.21 14.05
C VAL A 114 -27.41 19.87 15.12
N THR A 115 -26.26 19.27 15.46
CA THR A 115 -25.28 19.88 16.39
C THR A 115 -24.78 21.22 15.87
N ALA A 116 -24.45 21.34 14.59
CA ALA A 116 -24.00 22.60 13.98
C ALA A 116 -25.08 23.70 14.09
N LEU A 117 -26.33 23.39 13.73
CA LEU A 117 -27.43 24.34 13.78
C LEU A 117 -27.70 24.83 15.21
N GLN A 118 -27.70 23.91 16.18
CA GLN A 118 -27.91 24.28 17.57
C GLN A 118 -26.75 25.09 18.14
N ALA A 119 -25.50 24.76 17.78
CA ALA A 119 -24.35 25.54 18.20
C ALA A 119 -24.40 26.96 17.66
N LEU A 120 -24.81 27.12 16.40
CA LEU A 120 -25.03 28.42 15.77
C LEU A 120 -26.13 29.23 16.47
N ARG A 121 -27.28 28.61 16.78
CA ARG A 121 -28.34 29.26 17.56
C ARG A 121 -27.88 29.69 18.95
N ALA A 122 -27.15 28.83 19.65
CA ALA A 122 -26.59 29.14 20.97
C ALA A 122 -25.57 30.29 20.90
N ALA A 123 -24.86 30.43 19.78
CA ALA A 123 -23.97 31.56 19.50
C ALA A 123 -24.72 32.82 19.01
N GLY A 124 -26.06 32.74 18.88
CA GLY A 124 -26.89 33.79 18.32
C GLY A 124 -26.60 34.08 16.84
N ALA A 125 -26.08 33.10 16.12
CA ALA A 125 -25.73 33.13 14.70
C ALA A 125 -26.45 32.00 13.95
N GLY A 126 -27.71 31.74 14.34
CA GLY A 126 -28.56 30.73 13.75
C GLY A 126 -29.12 31.14 12.39
N LEU A 127 -30.30 30.63 12.07
CA LEU A 127 -30.97 30.90 10.78
C LEU A 127 -32.10 31.92 10.91
N GLU A 128 -32.28 32.47 12.12
CA GLU A 128 -33.27 33.47 12.42
C GLU A 128 -32.88 34.82 11.77
N ASP A 129 -33.87 35.65 11.42
CA ASP A 129 -33.65 36.99 10.84
C ASP A 129 -32.96 37.92 11.87
N ALA A 130 -31.62 37.88 11.87
CA ALA A 130 -30.75 38.66 12.74
C ALA A 130 -29.69 39.39 11.90
N PRO A 131 -29.16 40.53 12.38
CA PRO A 131 -28.10 41.24 11.65
C PRO A 131 -26.89 40.32 11.42
N PRO A 132 -26.24 40.39 10.23
CA PRO A 132 -25.09 39.56 9.91
C PRO A 132 -23.97 39.66 10.93
N LYS A 133 -23.46 38.51 11.38
CA LYS A 133 -22.34 38.39 12.32
C LYS A 133 -21.08 37.91 11.63
N ASN A 134 -19.93 38.20 12.25
CA ASN A 134 -18.65 37.57 11.94
C ASN A 134 -18.53 36.28 12.77
N VAL A 135 -18.65 35.13 12.10
CA VAL A 135 -18.69 33.80 12.71
C VAL A 135 -17.38 33.07 12.44
N LEU A 136 -16.71 32.61 13.49
CA LEU A 136 -15.57 31.71 13.38
C LEU A 136 -16.03 30.25 13.56
N VAL A 137 -15.67 29.39 12.62
CA VAL A 137 -15.85 27.93 12.75
C VAL A 137 -14.48 27.27 12.79
N THR A 138 -14.12 26.63 13.91
CA THR A 138 -12.85 25.90 14.00
C THR A 138 -13.00 24.44 13.58
N ALA A 139 -11.93 23.82 13.05
CA ALA A 139 -11.96 22.47 12.49
C ALA A 139 -13.09 22.30 11.45
N ALA A 140 -13.17 23.27 10.53
CA ALA A 140 -14.26 23.42 9.58
C ALA A 140 -14.38 22.27 8.58
N SER A 141 -13.30 21.50 8.35
CA SER A 141 -13.35 20.29 7.51
C SER A 141 -13.86 19.06 8.27
N GLY A 142 -14.13 19.14 9.57
CA GLY A 142 -14.57 18.02 10.40
C GLY A 142 -16.08 17.72 10.28
N GLY A 143 -16.51 16.63 10.94
CA GLY A 143 -17.87 16.11 10.82
C GLY A 143 -19.01 17.09 11.17
N VAL A 144 -18.79 18.05 12.07
CA VAL A 144 -19.75 19.14 12.42
C VAL A 144 -19.38 20.46 11.76
N GLY A 145 -18.08 20.76 11.66
CA GLY A 145 -17.58 22.04 11.15
C GLY A 145 -18.09 22.38 9.74
N HIS A 146 -18.16 21.40 8.84
CA HIS A 146 -18.56 21.68 7.45
C HIS A 146 -20.05 22.03 7.32
N PHE A 147 -20.90 21.51 8.22
CA PHE A 147 -22.30 21.94 8.32
C PHE A 147 -22.41 23.32 8.95
N ALA A 148 -21.60 23.63 9.96
CA ALA A 148 -21.61 24.94 10.62
C ALA A 148 -21.21 26.07 9.67
N VAL A 149 -20.23 25.85 8.78
CA VAL A 149 -19.88 26.84 7.74
C VAL A 149 -21.06 27.11 6.83
N GLN A 150 -21.68 26.06 6.27
CA GLN A 150 -22.79 26.20 5.33
C GLN A 150 -24.02 26.84 5.98
N LEU A 151 -24.39 26.42 7.18
CA LEU A 151 -25.52 26.96 7.93
C LEU A 151 -25.33 28.44 8.30
N ALA A 152 -24.14 28.82 8.75
CA ALA A 152 -23.84 30.23 9.05
C ALA A 152 -23.88 31.10 7.78
N ARG A 153 -23.39 30.59 6.64
CA ARG A 153 -23.49 31.30 5.35
C ARG A 153 -24.95 31.44 4.89
N LEU A 154 -25.77 30.40 5.09
CA LEU A 154 -27.21 30.45 4.80
C LEU A 154 -27.95 31.46 5.68
N GLY A 155 -27.54 31.62 6.94
CA GLY A 155 -28.03 32.68 7.85
C GLY A 155 -27.54 34.09 7.50
N GLY A 156 -26.85 34.26 6.35
CA GLY A 156 -26.34 35.56 5.90
C GLY A 156 -25.09 36.04 6.64
N HIS A 157 -24.48 35.21 7.48
CA HIS A 157 -23.31 35.58 8.26
C HIS A 157 -22.01 35.54 7.43
N ARG A 158 -21.01 36.30 7.89
CA ARG A 158 -19.65 36.24 7.35
C ARG A 158 -18.87 35.18 8.10
N VAL A 159 -18.36 34.17 7.40
CA VAL A 159 -17.74 33.00 8.02
C VAL A 159 -16.24 32.97 7.77
N THR A 160 -15.46 32.89 8.84
CA THR A 160 -14.05 32.53 8.82
C THR A 160 -13.92 31.08 9.30
N ALA A 161 -13.24 30.24 8.53
CA ALA A 161 -13.16 28.81 8.78
C ALA A 161 -11.71 28.37 8.99
N THR A 162 -11.42 27.62 10.06
CA THR A 162 -10.09 27.02 10.24
C THR A 162 -10.00 25.61 9.67
N PHE A 163 -8.89 25.31 9.00
CA PHE A 163 -8.69 24.07 8.27
C PHE A 163 -7.18 23.77 8.15
N GLY A 164 -6.79 22.60 7.63
CA GLY A 164 -5.38 22.32 7.30
C GLY A 164 -5.14 22.51 5.82
N ALA A 165 -3.98 23.06 5.41
CA ALA A 165 -3.63 23.47 4.03
C ALA A 165 -4.31 22.70 2.88
N ARG A 166 -4.31 21.36 2.94
CA ARG A 166 -4.91 20.46 1.93
C ARG A 166 -6.41 20.64 1.68
N ASN A 167 -7.15 21.29 2.59
CA ASN A 167 -8.61 21.43 2.52
C ASN A 167 -9.06 22.82 2.04
N LEU A 168 -8.15 23.70 1.60
CA LEU A 168 -8.49 25.09 1.22
C LEU A 168 -9.59 25.16 0.14
N ALA A 169 -9.47 24.33 -0.91
CA ALA A 169 -10.41 24.29 -2.01
C ALA A 169 -11.83 23.90 -1.57
N LEU A 170 -11.95 22.93 -0.64
CA LEU A 170 -13.21 22.52 -0.04
C LEU A 170 -13.85 23.67 0.77
N ILE A 171 -13.06 24.33 1.62
CA ILE A 171 -13.55 25.35 2.56
C ILE A 171 -14.09 26.59 1.84
N VAL A 172 -13.33 27.10 0.86
CA VAL A 172 -13.68 28.35 0.16
C VAL A 172 -14.61 28.06 -1.02
N GLY A 173 -14.34 26.99 -1.78
CA GLY A 173 -15.08 26.68 -3.00
C GLY A 173 -16.42 26.01 -2.75
N GLU A 174 -16.43 24.91 -1.98
CA GLU A 174 -17.62 24.07 -1.84
C GLU A 174 -18.50 24.43 -0.64
N LEU A 175 -17.88 24.73 0.51
CA LEU A 175 -18.59 25.09 1.75
C LEU A 175 -18.95 26.58 1.82
N GLY A 176 -18.24 27.42 1.06
CA GLY A 176 -18.55 28.83 0.88
C GLY A 176 -18.11 29.75 2.02
N ALA A 177 -17.08 29.38 2.80
CA ALA A 177 -16.49 30.28 3.79
C ALA A 177 -15.96 31.56 3.12
N ASN A 178 -16.12 32.72 3.78
CA ASN A 178 -15.63 33.99 3.26
C ASN A 178 -14.12 34.14 3.43
N GLU A 179 -13.60 33.56 4.51
CA GLU A 179 -12.17 33.56 4.84
C GLU A 179 -11.77 32.17 5.34
N ALA A 180 -10.54 31.79 5.05
CA ALA A 180 -10.00 30.51 5.44
C ALA A 180 -8.68 30.72 6.19
N LEU A 181 -8.51 30.02 7.31
CA LEU A 181 -7.31 30.05 8.14
C LEU A 181 -6.68 28.67 8.24
N ASP A 182 -5.47 28.52 7.70
CA ASP A 182 -4.69 27.31 7.91
C ASP A 182 -4.16 27.26 9.34
N TYR A 183 -4.66 26.34 10.16
CA TYR A 183 -4.32 26.24 11.58
C TYR A 183 -2.82 25.98 11.82
N ALA A 184 -2.07 25.52 10.80
CA ALA A 184 -0.63 25.33 10.89
C ALA A 184 0.18 26.64 10.80
N THR A 185 -0.46 27.74 10.39
CA THR A 185 0.19 29.06 10.30
C THR A 185 0.09 29.82 11.63
N PRO A 186 1.02 30.75 11.92
CA PRO A 186 0.97 31.56 13.15
C PRO A 186 -0.36 32.31 13.33
N ASP A 187 -0.93 32.82 12.24
CA ASP A 187 -2.22 33.53 12.27
C ASP A 187 -3.41 32.59 12.42
N GLY A 188 -3.37 31.41 11.78
CA GLY A 188 -4.39 30.39 11.97
C GLY A 188 -4.38 29.78 13.38
N ALA A 189 -3.21 29.53 13.96
CA ALA A 189 -3.07 29.09 15.35
C ALA A 189 -3.56 30.15 16.35
N ALA A 190 -3.39 31.44 16.02
CA ALA A 190 -3.91 32.57 16.79
C ALA A 190 -5.36 32.94 16.45
N LEU A 191 -6.01 32.21 15.54
CA LEU A 191 -7.37 32.45 15.02
C LEU A 191 -7.57 33.87 14.47
N ARG A 192 -6.50 34.55 14.03
CA ARG A 192 -6.56 35.93 13.55
C ARG A 192 -7.16 35.97 12.15
N SER A 193 -8.28 36.67 11.99
CA SER A 193 -8.90 36.89 10.68
C SER A 193 -7.89 37.56 9.73
N PRO A 194 -7.76 37.10 8.47
CA PRO A 194 -6.89 37.75 7.47
C PRO A 194 -7.26 39.21 7.20
N SER A 195 -8.50 39.60 7.47
CA SER A 195 -8.98 40.99 7.33
C SER A 195 -8.87 41.81 8.62
N GLY A 196 -8.28 41.25 9.68
CA GLY A 196 -8.14 41.90 10.99
C GLY A 196 -9.43 42.00 11.81
N ARG A 197 -10.55 41.45 11.31
CA ARG A 197 -11.86 41.49 11.99
C ARG A 197 -11.87 40.65 13.27
N ARG A 198 -12.71 41.08 14.21
CA ARG A 198 -13.06 40.31 15.41
C ARG A 198 -14.35 39.52 15.16
N TYR A 199 -14.57 38.46 15.94
CA TYR A 199 -15.73 37.58 15.80
C TYR A 199 -16.81 37.87 16.82
N ASP A 200 -18.06 37.89 16.36
CA ASP A 200 -19.25 38.04 17.19
C ASP A 200 -19.73 36.69 17.74
N ALA A 201 -19.39 35.60 17.04
CA ALA A 201 -19.75 34.23 17.40
C ALA A 201 -18.64 33.25 17.00
N VAL A 202 -18.39 32.25 17.85
CA VAL A 202 -17.44 31.16 17.59
C VAL A 202 -18.12 29.83 17.81
N VAL A 203 -18.11 28.97 16.78
CA VAL A 203 -18.47 27.56 16.88
C VAL A 203 -17.19 26.74 16.93
N HIS A 204 -16.82 26.32 18.13
CA HIS A 204 -15.55 25.66 18.39
C HIS A 204 -15.69 24.14 18.29
N CYS A 205 -15.11 23.56 17.22
CA CYS A 205 -15.12 22.11 16.97
C CYS A 205 -13.73 21.46 17.08
N ALA A 206 -12.69 22.22 17.42
CA ALA A 206 -11.31 21.73 17.39
C ALA A 206 -10.88 21.24 18.79
N PRO A 207 -10.16 20.11 18.89
CA PRO A 207 -9.65 19.67 20.18
C PRO A 207 -8.49 20.58 20.65
N HIS A 208 -8.40 20.81 21.97
CA HIS A 208 -7.22 21.38 22.65
C HIS A 208 -6.83 22.84 22.33
N SER A 209 -7.76 23.72 21.97
CA SER A 209 -7.43 25.16 21.83
C SER A 209 -7.41 25.88 23.20
N PRO A 210 -6.35 26.64 23.52
CA PRO A 210 -6.29 27.40 24.77
C PRO A 210 -7.32 28.53 24.76
N TRP A 211 -8.10 28.65 25.83
CA TRP A 211 -9.24 29.57 25.91
C TRP A 211 -8.87 31.05 25.72
N SER A 212 -7.65 31.43 26.12
CA SER A 212 -7.08 32.76 25.96
C SER A 212 -6.92 33.22 24.51
N VAL A 213 -7.04 32.32 23.53
CA VAL A 213 -7.06 32.69 22.11
C VAL A 213 -8.40 33.32 21.75
N PHE A 214 -9.53 32.81 22.27
CA PHE A 214 -10.85 33.37 22.00
C PHE A 214 -10.98 34.79 22.57
N ASP A 215 -10.40 35.04 23.73
CA ASP A 215 -10.39 36.37 24.37
C ASP A 215 -9.79 37.46 23.49
N ARG A 216 -8.84 37.09 22.62
CA ARG A 216 -8.13 38.02 21.75
C ARG A 216 -8.82 38.26 20.42
N VAL A 217 -9.73 37.38 20.02
CA VAL A 217 -10.38 37.41 18.70
C VAL A 217 -11.87 37.74 18.75
N LEU A 218 -12.51 37.67 19.92
CA LEU A 218 -13.91 38.09 20.09
C LEU A 218 -14.05 39.62 20.03
N ALA A 219 -15.18 40.09 19.50
CA ALA A 219 -15.57 41.50 19.56
C ALA A 219 -15.91 41.88 21.02
N ALA A 220 -15.32 42.98 21.50
CA ALA A 220 -15.41 43.41 22.90
C ALA A 220 -16.77 44.05 23.23
N ASP A 221 -17.43 44.57 22.20
CA ASP A 221 -18.50 45.57 22.22
C ASP A 221 -19.88 44.92 21.98
N ALA A 222 -19.93 43.70 21.43
CA ALA A 222 -21.16 42.94 21.16
C ALA A 222 -21.38 41.71 22.08
N GLY A 223 -20.49 41.46 23.04
CA GLY A 223 -20.59 40.31 23.94
C GLY A 223 -20.43 38.97 23.21
N GLY A 224 -19.32 38.81 22.48
CA GLY A 224 -19.08 37.65 21.62
C GLY A 224 -19.22 36.30 22.34
N VAL A 225 -19.89 35.36 21.67
CA VAL A 225 -20.25 34.04 22.25
C VAL A 225 -19.37 32.94 21.67
N VAL A 226 -18.81 32.08 22.53
CA VAL A 226 -18.13 30.84 22.12
C VAL A 226 -19.00 29.67 22.52
N VAL A 227 -19.38 28.86 21.53
CA VAL A 227 -20.07 27.59 21.75
C VAL A 227 -19.09 26.46 21.45
N ASP A 228 -18.71 25.74 22.49
CA ASP A 228 -17.86 24.55 22.40
C ASP A 228 -18.72 23.30 22.26
N ILE A 229 -18.46 22.53 21.22
CA ILE A 229 -19.13 21.24 20.98
C ILE A 229 -18.22 20.05 21.28
N THR A 230 -17.01 20.29 21.81
CA THR A 230 -16.07 19.25 22.21
C THR A 230 -16.31 18.85 23.68
N PRO A 231 -16.53 17.56 23.99
CA PRO A 231 -16.57 17.12 25.38
C PRO A 231 -15.12 17.05 25.89
N SER A 232 -14.70 18.04 26.67
CA SER A 232 -13.41 18.07 27.37
C SER A 232 -13.64 18.18 28.88
N PRO A 233 -12.89 17.44 29.72
CA PRO A 233 -12.90 17.62 31.18
C PRO A 233 -12.60 19.07 31.62
N ALA A 234 -11.87 19.84 30.80
CA ALA A 234 -11.55 21.24 31.07
C ALA A 234 -12.78 22.17 31.03
N ALA A 235 -13.82 21.82 30.26
CA ALA A 235 -15.04 22.62 30.15
C ALA A 235 -15.84 22.65 31.48
N ALA A 236 -15.67 21.64 32.34
CA ALA A 236 -16.31 21.56 33.65
C ALA A 236 -15.60 22.39 34.74
N ALA A 237 -14.37 22.85 34.50
CA ALA A 237 -13.50 23.45 35.52
C ALA A 237 -13.28 24.98 35.36
N THR A 238 -13.96 25.63 34.41
CA THR A 238 -13.73 27.06 34.12
C THR A 238 -14.70 27.95 34.92
N PRO A 239 -14.22 28.93 35.72
CA PRO A 239 -15.09 29.77 36.54
C PRO A 239 -16.03 30.65 35.72
N LEU A 240 -17.28 30.78 36.20
CA LEU A 240 -18.41 31.59 35.71
C LEU A 240 -18.20 33.12 35.76
N LEU A 241 -16.97 33.59 35.64
CA LEU A 241 -16.63 35.01 35.69
C LEU A 241 -16.18 35.46 34.31
N HIS A 242 -17.16 35.72 33.45
CA HIS A 242 -17.24 36.72 32.38
C HIS A 242 -18.58 36.44 31.66
N ARG A 243 -19.17 37.43 30.99
CA ARG A 243 -20.45 37.35 30.26
C ARG A 243 -20.37 36.42 29.01
N LYS A 244 -19.81 35.23 29.15
CA LYS A 244 -19.60 34.18 28.15
C LYS A 244 -20.46 32.99 28.56
N ARG A 245 -21.62 32.82 27.92
CA ARG A 245 -22.49 31.67 28.17
C ARG A 245 -21.94 30.43 27.48
N LEU A 246 -21.25 29.58 28.23
CA LEU A 246 -20.99 28.21 27.81
C LEU A 246 -22.31 27.44 27.91
N THR A 247 -22.92 27.10 26.77
CA THR A 247 -24.21 26.40 26.75
C THR A 247 -23.98 24.94 26.36
N PRO A 248 -23.93 23.99 27.32
CA PRO A 248 -23.91 22.57 27.00
C PRO A 248 -25.22 22.18 26.31
N LEU A 249 -25.12 21.52 25.16
CA LEU A 249 -26.27 21.15 24.35
C LEU A 249 -26.94 19.87 24.87
N ILE A 250 -28.19 19.99 25.34
CA ILE A 250 -29.10 18.87 25.62
C ILE A 250 -29.99 18.64 24.39
N PHE A 251 -30.05 17.40 23.93
CA PHE A 251 -30.74 17.00 22.70
C PHE A 251 -32.27 16.99 22.89
N SER A 252 -32.99 17.68 22.00
CA SER A 252 -34.42 17.43 21.75
C SER A 252 -34.65 17.35 20.23
N PRO A 253 -35.21 16.24 19.72
CA PRO A 253 -35.44 16.06 18.30
C PRO A 253 -36.75 16.75 17.92
N ASN A 254 -36.68 17.95 17.34
CA ASN A 254 -37.80 18.41 16.54
C ASN A 254 -37.41 19.48 15.51
N LYS A 255 -37.97 19.33 14.31
CA LYS A 255 -38.06 20.26 13.17
C LYS A 255 -36.83 20.36 12.25
N THR A 256 -36.91 19.74 11.07
CA THR A 256 -35.94 19.88 9.97
C THR A 256 -36.61 19.83 8.60
N ASP A 257 -36.54 20.94 7.84
CA ASP A 257 -37.17 21.10 6.52
C ASP A 257 -36.22 21.69 5.45
N MET A 258 -34.90 21.64 5.68
CA MET A 258 -33.93 22.46 4.93
C MET A 258 -33.09 21.71 3.89
N ALA A 259 -32.84 20.43 4.09
CA ALA A 259 -31.95 19.69 3.21
C ALA A 259 -32.62 19.29 1.89
N ARG A 260 -33.94 19.13 1.90
CA ARG A 260 -34.79 18.90 0.71
C ARG A 260 -34.72 20.04 -0.31
N GLN A 261 -34.36 21.25 0.12
CA GLN A 261 -34.22 22.43 -0.74
C GLN A 261 -32.84 22.52 -1.42
N GLY A 262 -31.95 21.53 -1.25
CA GLY A 262 -30.61 21.53 -1.86
C GLY A 262 -29.64 22.57 -1.28
N LYS A 263 -30.00 23.19 -0.15
CA LYS A 263 -29.24 24.27 0.49
C LYS A 263 -28.06 23.78 1.35
N LEU A 264 -28.06 22.51 1.76
CA LEU A 264 -26.96 21.87 2.52
C LEU A 264 -26.36 20.72 1.72
N LYS A 265 -25.02 20.70 1.62
CA LYS A 265 -24.24 19.65 0.95
C LYS A 265 -23.42 18.88 1.98
N PRO A 266 -23.82 17.65 2.37
CA PRO A 266 -23.01 16.79 3.23
C PRO A 266 -21.67 16.46 2.55
N VAL A 267 -20.57 16.56 3.29
CA VAL A 267 -19.24 16.12 2.81
C VAL A 267 -18.97 14.74 3.37
N VAL A 268 -18.80 13.76 2.49
CA VAL A 268 -18.42 12.38 2.85
C VAL A 268 -16.91 12.25 2.67
N ASP A 269 -16.21 11.93 3.76
CA ASP A 269 -14.76 11.71 3.74
C ASP A 269 -14.44 10.32 3.17
N SER A 270 -15.15 9.31 3.67
CA SER A 270 -14.86 7.91 3.38
C SER A 270 -16.06 7.02 3.65
N CYS A 271 -16.19 5.99 2.82
CA CYS A 271 -17.22 4.97 2.89
C CYS A 271 -16.57 3.62 3.17
N TYR A 272 -17.14 2.84 4.09
CA TYR A 272 -16.63 1.55 4.53
C TYR A 272 -17.72 0.49 4.39
N ALA A 273 -17.38 -0.77 4.14
CA ALA A 273 -18.34 -1.86 4.36
C ALA A 273 -18.56 -2.04 5.88
N LEU A 274 -19.66 -2.68 6.28
CA LEU A 274 -19.87 -3.08 7.68
C LEU A 274 -18.77 -4.01 8.17
N SER A 275 -18.20 -4.82 7.27
CA SER A 275 -17.03 -5.67 7.55
C SER A 275 -15.77 -4.88 7.91
N ASP A 276 -15.77 -3.58 7.67
CA ASP A 276 -14.62 -2.69 7.83
C ASP A 276 -14.90 -1.64 8.92
N ALA A 277 -15.81 -1.99 9.84
CA ALA A 277 -16.14 -1.16 10.98
C ALA A 277 -14.91 -0.74 11.79
N PRO A 278 -13.92 -1.62 12.08
CA PRO A 278 -12.72 -1.21 12.81
C PRO A 278 -11.92 -0.08 12.12
N GLU A 279 -11.83 -0.11 10.80
CA GLU A 279 -11.12 0.88 9.98
C GLU A 279 -11.89 2.20 9.91
N ALA A 280 -13.21 2.14 9.75
CA ALA A 280 -14.09 3.30 9.83
C ALA A 280 -13.94 4.01 11.19
N TRP A 281 -13.80 3.23 12.27
CA TRP A 281 -13.50 3.73 13.61
C TRP A 281 -12.12 4.35 13.72
N ALA A 282 -11.09 3.67 13.24
CA ALA A 282 -9.71 4.16 13.27
C ALA A 282 -9.58 5.51 12.54
N LYS A 283 -10.25 5.63 11.38
CA LYS A 283 -10.33 6.88 10.61
C LYS A 283 -11.03 8.00 11.38
N SER A 284 -12.16 7.70 12.04
CA SER A 284 -12.88 8.68 12.86
C SER A 284 -12.09 9.08 14.12
N MET A 285 -11.40 8.15 14.78
CA MET A 285 -10.57 8.38 15.96
C MET A 285 -9.33 9.21 15.65
N GLY A 286 -8.75 9.04 14.45
CA GLY A 286 -7.55 9.76 14.02
C GLY A 286 -7.72 11.27 13.87
N GLY A 287 -8.94 11.82 13.96
CA GLY A 287 -9.19 13.27 13.95
C GLY A 287 -8.87 13.99 12.63
N HIS A 288 -8.56 13.23 11.56
CA HIS A 288 -8.12 13.75 10.26
C HIS A 288 -9.13 13.54 9.13
N ALA A 289 -10.34 13.05 9.43
CA ALA A 289 -11.41 12.90 8.44
C ALA A 289 -11.90 14.28 7.96
N THR A 290 -11.96 14.43 6.65
CA THR A 290 -12.46 15.60 5.91
C THR A 290 -13.93 15.37 5.56
N GLY A 291 -14.81 15.48 6.56
CA GLY A 291 -16.24 15.20 6.43
C GLY A 291 -16.72 14.01 7.27
N LYS A 292 -17.74 13.30 6.77
CA LYS A 292 -18.38 12.15 7.44
C LYS A 292 -17.80 10.81 7.00
N VAL A 293 -17.60 9.94 7.99
CA VAL A 293 -17.24 8.53 7.78
C VAL A 293 -18.52 7.70 7.81
N ILE A 294 -18.81 7.01 6.71
CA ILE A 294 -20.05 6.23 6.51
C ILE A 294 -19.71 4.75 6.37
N SER A 295 -20.55 3.87 6.90
CA SER A 295 -20.48 2.42 6.72
C SER A 295 -21.75 1.85 6.09
N PHE A 296 -21.62 0.85 5.22
CA PHE A 296 -22.72 0.20 4.48
C PHE A 296 -22.83 -1.29 4.84
N PRO A 297 -23.96 -1.75 5.39
CA PRO A 297 -24.22 -3.15 5.75
C PRO A 297 -24.40 -4.10 4.58
N LEU A 298 -25.01 -3.64 3.49
CA LEU A 298 -25.32 -4.45 2.32
C LEU A 298 -24.98 -3.67 1.05
N LEU A 299 -24.32 -4.33 0.10
CA LEU A 299 -24.13 -3.84 -1.27
C LEU A 299 -25.51 -3.80 -1.97
N SER A 300 -26.29 -2.77 -1.70
CA SER A 300 -27.51 -2.47 -2.45
C SER A 300 -27.17 -1.59 -3.66
N LEU A 301 -27.17 -2.21 -4.84
CA LEU A 301 -26.96 -1.55 -6.14
C LEU A 301 -28.09 -0.58 -6.54
N SER A 302 -29.14 -0.42 -5.73
CA SER A 302 -30.39 0.23 -6.16
C SER A 302 -30.55 1.72 -5.80
N LEU A 303 -29.54 2.38 -5.22
CA LEU A 303 -29.62 3.81 -4.82
C LEU A 303 -28.56 4.70 -5.48
N LEU A 304 -28.14 4.37 -6.71
CA LEU A 304 -27.31 5.25 -7.53
C LEU A 304 -28.16 6.25 -8.35
N SER A 305 -28.61 7.34 -7.74
CA SER A 305 -29.13 8.49 -8.49
C SER A 305 -28.00 9.50 -8.80
N LEU A 306 -27.58 9.48 -10.07
CA LEU A 306 -27.07 10.56 -10.91
C LEU A 306 -26.48 11.81 -10.21
N ARG A 307 -25.17 11.77 -9.94
CA ARG A 307 -24.18 12.88 -10.12
C ARG A 307 -22.78 12.55 -9.57
N VAL A 308 -22.60 11.38 -8.96
CA VAL A 308 -21.28 10.86 -8.52
C VAL A 308 -20.55 10.08 -9.64
N CYS A 309 -21.19 9.91 -10.81
CA CYS A 309 -20.72 9.04 -11.89
C CYS A 309 -19.43 9.48 -12.63
N ALA A 310 -18.92 10.70 -12.45
CA ALA A 310 -17.69 11.09 -13.15
C ALA A 310 -16.40 10.55 -12.47
N LEU A 311 -16.46 10.18 -11.19
CA LEU A 311 -15.30 9.67 -10.44
C LEU A 311 -15.35 8.14 -10.22
N VAL A 312 -16.53 7.53 -10.23
CA VAL A 312 -16.68 6.10 -9.92
C VAL A 312 -16.42 5.21 -11.15
N SER A 313 -16.64 5.71 -12.38
CA SER A 313 -16.34 4.91 -13.58
C SER A 313 -14.82 4.72 -13.82
N ALA A 314 -13.97 5.54 -13.19
CA ALA A 314 -12.52 5.38 -13.19
C ALA A 314 -12.00 4.54 -12.01
N MET A 315 -12.83 4.29 -10.98
CA MET A 315 -12.50 3.43 -9.83
C MET A 315 -13.14 2.04 -9.90
N ALA A 316 -13.98 1.76 -10.92
CA ALA A 316 -14.50 0.43 -11.22
C ALA A 316 -13.47 -0.49 -11.91
N ALA A 317 -12.18 -0.26 -11.70
CA ALA A 317 -11.15 -1.27 -11.89
C ALA A 317 -10.95 -1.97 -10.53
N ALA A 318 -11.70 -3.06 -10.31
CA ALA A 318 -11.58 -4.07 -9.25
C ALA A 318 -11.24 -3.55 -7.83
N ALA A 319 -12.19 -3.68 -6.88
CA ALA A 319 -11.85 -3.59 -5.45
C ALA A 319 -10.65 -4.50 -5.18
N ALA A 320 -9.51 -3.90 -4.82
CA ALA A 320 -8.28 -4.64 -4.60
C ALA A 320 -8.53 -5.65 -3.47
N PRO A 321 -8.19 -6.93 -3.65
CA PRO A 321 -8.40 -7.94 -2.62
C PRO A 321 -7.64 -7.54 -1.35
N LYS A 322 -8.20 -7.73 -0.16
CA LYS A 322 -7.53 -7.35 1.11
C LYS A 322 -6.46 -8.34 1.53
N THR A 323 -6.61 -9.56 1.04
CA THR A 323 -5.71 -10.68 1.23
C THR A 323 -5.26 -11.19 -0.13
N MET A 324 -4.17 -11.94 -0.15
CA MET A 324 -3.60 -12.57 -1.33
C MET A 324 -3.12 -13.96 -0.99
N ARG A 325 -3.09 -14.82 -1.99
CA ARG A 325 -2.41 -16.11 -1.93
C ARG A 325 -0.90 -15.88 -1.97
N ALA A 326 -0.19 -16.59 -1.11
CA ALA A 326 1.26 -16.57 -1.05
C ALA A 326 1.80 -17.94 -0.63
N VAL A 327 3.08 -18.16 -0.89
CA VAL A 327 3.81 -19.33 -0.44
C VAL A 327 4.96 -18.86 0.45
N GLN A 328 4.99 -19.35 1.68
CA GLN A 328 5.98 -18.94 2.69
C GLN A 328 6.60 -20.13 3.41
N TYR A 329 7.71 -19.92 4.11
CA TYR A 329 8.25 -20.88 5.07
C TYR A 329 8.45 -20.22 6.45
N ASP A 330 8.41 -21.01 7.51
CA ASP A 330 8.46 -20.55 8.90
C ASP A 330 9.74 -20.94 9.67
N LYS A 331 10.61 -21.72 9.04
CA LYS A 331 11.91 -22.13 9.60
C LYS A 331 12.92 -22.42 8.50
N TYR A 332 14.19 -22.53 8.91
CA TYR A 332 15.26 -23.01 8.04
C TYR A 332 15.18 -24.52 7.81
N GLY A 333 15.76 -24.98 6.69
CA GLY A 333 16.03 -26.39 6.42
C GLY A 333 14.81 -27.23 6.01
N GLY A 334 13.67 -26.61 5.72
CA GLY A 334 12.44 -27.31 5.35
C GLY A 334 12.42 -27.86 3.91
N GLY A 335 13.30 -27.41 3.01
CA GLY A 335 13.26 -27.79 1.61
C GLY A 335 11.94 -27.41 0.94
N ALA A 336 11.58 -28.11 -0.14
CA ALA A 336 10.29 -27.90 -0.82
C ALA A 336 9.08 -28.19 0.08
N GLU A 337 9.13 -29.27 0.88
CA GLU A 337 8.08 -29.67 1.82
C GLU A 337 7.81 -28.65 2.93
N GLY A 338 8.80 -27.79 3.22
CA GLY A 338 8.67 -26.70 4.18
C GLY A 338 7.93 -25.46 3.67
N LEU A 339 7.58 -25.42 2.37
CA LEU A 339 6.78 -24.34 1.80
C LEU A 339 5.29 -24.54 2.12
N LYS A 340 4.63 -23.45 2.48
CA LYS A 340 3.23 -23.43 2.91
C LYS A 340 2.45 -22.41 2.09
N HIS A 341 1.40 -22.88 1.43
CA HIS A 341 0.39 -22.04 0.79
C HIS A 341 -0.47 -21.40 1.87
N VAL A 342 -0.60 -20.07 1.80
CA VAL A 342 -1.29 -19.27 2.80
C VAL A 342 -2.06 -18.14 2.14
N GLU A 343 -3.06 -17.63 2.85
CA GLU A 343 -3.71 -16.38 2.53
C GLU A 343 -3.24 -15.31 3.54
N VAL A 344 -2.68 -14.21 3.04
CA VAL A 344 -2.05 -13.16 3.86
C VAL A 344 -2.51 -11.77 3.39
N PRO A 345 -2.47 -10.73 4.25
CA PRO A 345 -2.82 -9.37 3.82
C PRO A 345 -1.93 -8.88 2.68
N ILE A 346 -2.50 -8.11 1.75
CA ILE A 346 -1.69 -7.41 0.75
C ILE A 346 -0.80 -6.37 1.46
N PRO A 347 0.51 -6.35 1.20
CA PRO A 347 1.40 -5.35 1.79
C PRO A 347 1.14 -3.96 1.19
N ALA A 348 1.12 -2.93 2.04
CA ALA A 348 1.07 -1.53 1.59
C ALA A 348 2.50 -1.02 1.27
N PRO A 349 2.72 -0.31 0.14
CA PRO A 349 4.02 0.24 -0.19
C PRO A 349 4.35 1.44 0.73
N LYS A 350 5.60 1.52 1.19
CA LYS A 350 6.12 2.66 1.97
C LYS A 350 6.76 3.70 1.04
N GLU A 351 7.24 4.79 1.64
CA GLU A 351 8.02 5.80 0.91
C GLU A 351 9.13 5.16 0.07
N GLY A 352 9.21 5.52 -1.21
CA GLY A 352 10.18 4.97 -2.17
C GLY A 352 9.87 3.57 -2.71
N GLU A 353 8.73 2.97 -2.36
CA GLU A 353 8.34 1.62 -2.79
C GLU A 353 7.13 1.63 -3.72
N VAL A 354 7.00 0.59 -4.54
CA VAL A 354 5.84 0.33 -5.39
C VAL A 354 5.22 -1.01 -5.00
N LEU A 355 3.89 -1.08 -5.04
CA LEU A 355 3.16 -2.34 -4.95
C LEU A 355 2.94 -2.87 -6.36
N ILE A 356 3.37 -4.11 -6.59
CA ILE A 356 3.29 -4.79 -7.87
C ILE A 356 2.30 -5.93 -7.75
N LYS A 357 1.26 -5.95 -8.59
CA LYS A 357 0.45 -7.13 -8.86
C LYS A 357 1.28 -8.07 -9.72
N MET A 358 1.64 -9.21 -9.14
CA MET A 358 2.60 -10.14 -9.72
C MET A 358 1.99 -10.88 -10.91
N GLU A 359 2.75 -10.98 -11.99
CA GLU A 359 2.41 -11.83 -13.14
C GLU A 359 3.33 -13.05 -13.19
N ALA A 360 4.62 -12.84 -12.91
CA ALA A 360 5.61 -13.90 -12.83
C ALA A 360 6.72 -13.57 -11.82
N ALA A 361 7.29 -14.61 -11.23
CA ALA A 361 8.48 -14.55 -10.40
C ALA A 361 9.47 -15.65 -10.83
N SER A 362 10.78 -15.42 -10.71
CA SER A 362 11.78 -16.43 -11.06
C SER A 362 12.56 -16.92 -9.85
N ILE A 363 12.62 -18.24 -9.70
CA ILE A 363 13.39 -18.87 -8.62
C ILE A 363 14.86 -18.91 -9.00
N ASN A 364 15.71 -18.59 -8.04
CA ASN A 364 17.16 -18.67 -8.11
C ASN A 364 17.71 -19.61 -7.02
N PRO A 365 18.91 -20.20 -7.21
CA PRO A 365 19.51 -21.05 -6.18
C PRO A 365 19.74 -20.35 -4.83
N ILE A 366 19.89 -19.02 -4.84
CA ILE A 366 20.05 -18.25 -3.60
C ILE A 366 18.80 -18.35 -2.69
N ASP A 367 17.60 -18.48 -3.27
CA ASP A 367 16.34 -18.53 -2.51
C ASP A 367 16.29 -19.75 -1.58
N TRP A 368 16.55 -20.95 -2.11
CA TRP A 368 16.59 -22.16 -1.29
C TRP A 368 17.85 -22.25 -0.42
N LYS A 369 18.97 -21.62 -0.81
CA LYS A 369 20.17 -21.53 0.06
C LYS A 369 19.90 -20.66 1.29
N ILE A 370 19.12 -19.59 1.16
CA ILE A 370 18.64 -18.79 2.29
C ILE A 370 17.75 -19.64 3.19
N GLN A 371 16.76 -20.34 2.62
CA GLN A 371 15.91 -21.25 3.39
C GLN A 371 16.73 -22.38 4.07
N LYS A 372 17.78 -22.89 3.44
CA LYS A 372 18.69 -23.88 4.04
C LYS A 372 19.50 -23.32 5.23
N GLY A 373 19.52 -21.99 5.42
CA GLY A 373 20.21 -21.33 6.51
C GLY A 373 21.65 -20.94 6.21
N MET A 374 22.06 -20.93 4.93
CA MET A 374 23.43 -20.52 4.56
C MET A 374 23.72 -19.05 4.88
N LEU A 375 22.69 -18.22 4.98
CA LEU A 375 22.77 -16.81 5.38
C LEU A 375 22.02 -16.54 6.70
N ARG A 376 21.87 -17.54 7.59
CA ARG A 376 21.03 -17.46 8.80
C ARG A 376 21.35 -16.31 9.77
N LEU A 377 22.57 -15.77 9.72
CA LEU A 377 22.97 -14.61 10.53
C LEU A 377 22.42 -13.29 10.00
N PHE A 378 21.95 -13.27 8.75
CA PHE A 378 21.52 -12.06 8.05
C PHE A 378 20.09 -12.18 7.49
N LEU A 379 19.66 -13.38 7.05
CA LEU A 379 18.41 -13.60 6.34
C LEU A 379 17.74 -14.96 6.60
N PRO A 380 16.38 -15.02 6.63
CA PRO A 380 15.49 -13.86 6.66
C PRO A 380 15.49 -13.19 8.04
N LYS A 381 15.14 -11.91 8.09
CA LYS A 381 15.10 -11.14 9.35
C LYS A 381 13.98 -11.59 10.30
N LYS A 382 12.91 -12.19 9.74
CA LYS A 382 11.71 -12.61 10.45
C LYS A 382 11.10 -13.82 9.73
N PHE A 383 10.49 -14.71 10.51
CA PHE A 383 9.57 -15.73 10.03
C PHE A 383 8.11 -15.38 10.41
N PRO A 384 7.10 -15.86 9.66
CA PRO A 384 7.24 -16.56 8.38
C PRO A 384 7.72 -15.61 7.26
N PHE A 385 8.29 -16.17 6.20
CA PHE A 385 8.95 -15.42 5.12
C PHE A 385 8.47 -15.88 3.74
N ILE A 386 8.07 -14.93 2.91
CA ILE A 386 7.70 -15.16 1.50
C ILE A 386 8.97 -14.96 0.65
N PRO A 387 9.51 -15.99 -0.01
CA PRO A 387 10.77 -15.90 -0.72
C PRO A 387 10.62 -15.36 -2.15
N VAL A 388 11.74 -15.40 -2.89
CA VAL A 388 11.88 -14.95 -4.27
C VAL A 388 11.86 -13.43 -4.41
N GLY A 389 12.97 -12.90 -4.94
CA GLY A 389 13.20 -11.47 -5.10
C GLY A 389 13.08 -10.97 -6.54
N ASP A 390 13.06 -11.84 -7.55
CA ASP A 390 12.98 -11.44 -8.96
C ASP A 390 11.52 -11.37 -9.39
N LEU A 391 11.08 -10.18 -9.81
CA LEU A 391 9.67 -9.87 -9.98
C LEU A 391 9.37 -9.35 -11.39
N SER A 392 8.20 -9.72 -11.91
CA SER A 392 7.58 -9.00 -13.01
C SER A 392 6.06 -8.96 -12.87
N GLY A 393 5.47 -7.79 -13.16
CA GLY A 393 4.05 -7.59 -12.98
C GLY A 393 3.62 -6.17 -13.35
N GLU A 394 2.54 -5.73 -12.73
CA GLU A 394 1.92 -4.43 -12.96
C GLU A 394 1.91 -3.60 -11.68
N VAL A 395 2.29 -2.33 -11.77
CA VAL A 395 2.18 -1.40 -10.64
C VAL A 395 0.71 -1.18 -10.31
N VAL A 396 0.33 -1.34 -9.05
CA VAL A 396 -1.04 -1.07 -8.56
C VAL A 396 -1.11 0.11 -7.60
N GLU A 397 -0.07 0.35 -6.82
CA GLU A 397 -0.01 1.45 -5.86
C GLU A 397 1.42 1.97 -5.75
N LEU A 398 1.56 3.27 -5.49
CA LEU A 398 2.83 3.94 -5.27
C LEU A 398 2.90 4.41 -3.82
N GLY A 399 4.02 4.14 -3.16
CA GLY A 399 4.33 4.76 -1.90
C GLY A 399 4.75 6.22 -2.05
N GLY A 400 4.85 6.92 -0.91
CA GLY A 400 5.24 8.34 -0.88
C GLY A 400 6.58 8.60 -1.59
N GLY A 401 6.71 9.75 -2.25
CA GLY A 401 7.96 10.19 -2.90
C GLY A 401 8.34 9.42 -4.17
N VAL A 402 7.56 8.42 -4.60
CA VAL A 402 7.80 7.72 -5.87
C VAL A 402 7.33 8.59 -7.04
N SER A 403 8.20 8.79 -8.02
CA SER A 403 7.92 9.45 -9.28
C SER A 403 8.42 8.60 -10.45
N GLY A 404 7.86 8.78 -11.65
CA GLY A 404 8.24 8.04 -12.85
C GLY A 404 7.50 6.72 -13.11
N PHE A 405 6.59 6.33 -12.21
CA PHE A 405 5.65 5.22 -12.40
C PHE A 405 4.21 5.68 -12.18
N LYS A 406 3.25 4.95 -12.72
CA LYS A 406 1.82 5.06 -12.42
C LYS A 406 1.18 3.67 -12.32
N PRO A 407 0.05 3.53 -11.59
CA PRO A 407 -0.74 2.31 -11.64
C PRO A 407 -1.06 1.91 -13.09
N GLY A 408 -0.97 0.61 -13.38
CA GLY A 408 -1.09 0.04 -14.73
C GLY A 408 0.23 -0.14 -15.48
N ASP A 409 1.34 0.46 -15.03
CA ASP A 409 2.64 0.28 -15.69
C ASP A 409 3.15 -1.16 -15.51
N LYS A 410 3.54 -1.81 -16.61
CA LYS A 410 4.22 -3.11 -16.59
C LYS A 410 5.68 -2.93 -16.20
N VAL A 411 6.15 -3.72 -15.25
CA VAL A 411 7.48 -3.55 -14.65
C VAL A 411 8.24 -4.86 -14.44
N VAL A 412 9.56 -4.72 -14.37
CA VAL A 412 10.50 -5.72 -13.85
C VAL A 412 11.15 -5.11 -12.61
N SER A 413 11.35 -5.90 -11.56
CA SER A 413 11.94 -5.40 -10.31
C SER A 413 12.70 -6.46 -9.53
N MET A 414 13.47 -6.00 -8.55
CA MET A 414 14.11 -6.83 -7.53
C MET A 414 13.73 -6.35 -6.12
N SER A 415 13.15 -7.22 -5.30
CA SER A 415 12.74 -6.94 -3.90
C SER A 415 13.67 -7.53 -2.83
N PHE A 416 14.83 -8.03 -3.24
CA PHE A 416 15.85 -8.54 -2.31
C PHE A 416 16.41 -7.41 -1.42
N PRO A 417 16.62 -7.61 -0.10
CA PRO A 417 16.50 -8.87 0.64
C PRO A 417 15.15 -9.11 1.33
N ASN A 418 14.17 -8.23 1.16
CA ASN A 418 12.91 -8.32 1.88
C ASN A 418 12.02 -9.45 1.34
N CYS A 419 12.07 -9.68 0.03
CA CYS A 419 11.41 -10.71 -0.80
C CYS A 419 9.90 -10.93 -0.56
N GLY A 420 9.21 -11.37 -1.61
CA GLY A 420 7.75 -11.46 -1.64
C GLY A 420 7.21 -12.01 -2.96
N GLY A 421 8.08 -12.61 -3.77
CA GLY A 421 7.79 -12.96 -5.17
C GLY A 421 6.94 -14.21 -5.32
N LEU A 422 6.90 -15.11 -4.33
CA LEU A 422 5.90 -16.19 -4.30
C LEU A 422 4.58 -15.72 -3.68
N ALA A 423 3.99 -14.67 -4.22
CA ALA A 423 2.69 -14.14 -3.83
C ALA A 423 2.04 -13.40 -4.99
N GLU A 424 0.73 -13.19 -4.93
CA GLU A 424 0.00 -12.45 -5.98
C GLU A 424 0.34 -10.94 -6.00
N TYR A 425 0.88 -10.41 -4.89
CA TYR A 425 1.35 -9.03 -4.80
C TYR A 425 2.68 -8.96 -4.04
N ALA A 426 3.57 -8.06 -4.47
CA ALA A 426 4.85 -7.82 -3.82
C ALA A 426 5.17 -6.33 -3.78
N VAL A 427 5.82 -5.90 -2.69
CA VAL A 427 6.38 -4.55 -2.59
C VAL A 427 7.84 -4.60 -3.02
N ALA A 428 8.24 -3.62 -3.85
CA ALA A 428 9.62 -3.49 -4.31
C ALA A 428 10.07 -2.02 -4.29
N PRO A 429 11.36 -1.74 -4.09
CA PRO A 429 11.88 -0.38 -4.15
C PRO A 429 11.75 0.17 -5.58
N ALA A 430 11.23 1.39 -5.71
CA ALA A 430 11.12 2.09 -7.00
C ALA A 430 12.49 2.29 -7.66
N SER A 431 13.56 2.37 -6.85
CA SER A 431 14.94 2.50 -7.32
C SER A 431 15.51 1.25 -7.98
N LEU A 432 14.89 0.07 -7.81
CA LEU A 432 15.27 -1.17 -8.51
C LEU A 432 14.13 -1.68 -9.41
N THR A 433 13.18 -0.81 -9.75
CA THR A 433 12.07 -1.11 -10.64
C THR A 433 12.29 -0.41 -11.97
N VAL A 434 12.00 -1.11 -13.07
CA VAL A 434 12.15 -0.61 -14.44
C VAL A 434 10.93 -0.98 -15.28
N ALA A 435 10.66 -0.22 -16.34
CA ALA A 435 9.57 -0.51 -17.25
C ALA A 435 9.81 -1.84 -17.99
N ARG A 436 8.75 -2.66 -18.11
CA ARG A 436 8.74 -3.84 -18.96
C ARG A 436 8.03 -3.52 -20.28
N PRO A 437 8.75 -3.53 -21.41
CA PRO A 437 8.15 -3.28 -22.71
C PRO A 437 7.30 -4.50 -23.14
N PRO A 438 6.30 -4.31 -24.02
CA PRO A 438 5.37 -5.38 -24.41
C PRO A 438 6.05 -6.55 -25.14
N GLU A 439 7.21 -6.35 -25.75
CA GLU A 439 8.02 -7.39 -26.40
C GLU A 439 8.66 -8.36 -25.41
N VAL A 440 8.75 -7.98 -24.12
CA VAL A 440 9.30 -8.81 -23.05
C VAL A 440 8.15 -9.34 -22.20
N SER A 441 7.93 -10.65 -22.24
CA SER A 441 6.89 -11.29 -21.43
C SER A 441 7.21 -11.21 -19.93
N ALA A 442 6.20 -11.43 -19.08
CA ALA A 442 6.39 -11.43 -17.63
C ALA A 442 7.44 -12.46 -17.16
N ALA A 443 7.38 -13.67 -17.73
CA ALA A 443 8.28 -14.75 -17.40
C ALA A 443 9.74 -14.45 -17.79
N GLU A 444 9.94 -13.80 -18.94
CA GLU A 444 11.26 -13.32 -19.37
C GLU A 444 11.73 -12.18 -18.48
N GLY A 445 10.88 -11.18 -18.24
CA GLY A 445 11.18 -10.03 -17.39
C GLY A 445 11.58 -10.45 -15.97
N ALA A 446 10.82 -11.35 -15.34
CA ALA A 446 11.13 -11.88 -14.01
C ALA A 446 12.41 -12.73 -13.98
N SER A 447 12.94 -13.14 -15.13
CA SER A 447 14.14 -13.99 -15.23
C SER A 447 15.44 -13.19 -15.39
N LEU A 448 15.36 -11.86 -15.56
CA LEU A 448 16.51 -10.98 -15.77
C LEU A 448 17.22 -10.53 -14.48
N PRO A 449 16.53 -10.08 -13.40
CA PRO A 449 17.15 -9.28 -12.36
C PRO A 449 18.36 -9.92 -11.68
N ALA A 450 18.21 -11.11 -11.07
CA ALA A 450 19.36 -11.75 -10.43
C ALA A 450 20.27 -12.40 -11.46
N ALA A 451 19.70 -13.13 -12.42
CA ALA A 451 20.49 -14.01 -13.27
C ALA A 451 21.25 -13.27 -14.38
N ALA A 452 20.56 -12.45 -15.17
CA ALA A 452 21.20 -11.64 -16.20
C ALA A 452 22.04 -10.51 -15.59
N GLY A 453 21.58 -9.91 -14.48
CA GLY A 453 22.36 -8.94 -13.71
C GLY A 453 23.69 -9.51 -13.22
N SER A 454 23.68 -10.73 -12.67
CA SER A 454 24.91 -11.42 -12.26
C SER A 454 25.82 -11.73 -13.44
N ALA A 455 25.28 -12.17 -14.57
CA ALA A 455 26.07 -12.43 -15.78
C ALA A 455 26.76 -11.16 -16.30
N LEU A 456 26.03 -10.04 -16.35
CA LEU A 456 26.55 -8.74 -16.77
C LEU A 456 27.66 -8.27 -15.83
N GLN A 457 27.45 -8.34 -14.51
CA GLN A 457 28.47 -7.92 -13.55
C GLN A 457 29.69 -8.84 -13.53
N GLN A 458 29.52 -10.15 -13.78
CA GLN A 458 30.66 -11.06 -13.96
C GLN A 458 31.56 -10.60 -15.10
N LEU A 459 30.97 -10.30 -16.26
CA LEU A 459 31.72 -9.85 -17.43
C LEU A 459 32.34 -8.46 -17.22
N LYS A 460 31.63 -7.51 -16.61
CA LYS A 460 32.19 -6.19 -16.26
C LYS A 460 33.35 -6.31 -15.27
N ALA A 461 33.23 -7.14 -14.23
CA ALA A 461 34.31 -7.39 -13.26
C ALA A 461 35.52 -8.09 -13.90
N ALA A 462 35.30 -8.83 -14.98
CA ALA A 462 36.34 -9.38 -15.84
C ALA A 462 36.96 -8.37 -16.82
N GLY A 463 36.52 -7.10 -16.80
CA GLY A 463 37.02 -6.05 -17.67
C GLY A 463 36.46 -6.08 -19.09
N VAL A 464 35.33 -6.76 -19.30
CA VAL A 464 34.58 -6.72 -20.57
C VAL A 464 33.81 -5.41 -20.66
N ARG A 465 33.86 -4.78 -21.84
CA ARG A 465 33.08 -3.58 -22.17
C ARG A 465 32.05 -3.93 -23.24
N PHE A 466 30.97 -3.16 -23.26
CA PHE A 466 29.81 -3.36 -24.14
C PHE A 466 29.58 -2.14 -25.05
N ASP A 467 30.61 -1.31 -25.23
CA ASP A 467 30.60 -0.14 -26.11
C ASP A 467 30.73 -0.55 -27.59
N ALA A 468 29.92 0.08 -28.44
CA ALA A 468 29.93 -0.18 -29.88
C ALA A 468 31.27 0.32 -30.48
N GLY A 469 32.00 -0.59 -31.14
CA GLY A 469 33.17 -0.23 -31.96
C GLY A 469 34.55 -0.45 -31.32
N ALA A 470 34.64 -0.95 -30.10
CA ALA A 470 35.92 -1.35 -29.52
C ALA A 470 36.37 -2.72 -30.07
N ALA A 471 36.78 -2.76 -31.34
CA ALA A 471 37.60 -3.86 -31.83
C ALA A 471 38.90 -3.83 -31.01
N ALA A 472 39.13 -4.85 -30.18
CA ALA A 472 40.39 -4.99 -29.49
C ALA A 472 41.51 -5.09 -30.53
N VAL A 473 42.55 -4.27 -30.37
CA VAL A 473 43.73 -4.21 -31.26
C VAL A 473 44.39 -5.60 -31.42
N ASP A 474 44.21 -6.49 -30.43
CA ASP A 474 44.79 -7.83 -30.35
C ASP A 474 43.81 -8.98 -30.66
N GLY A 475 42.63 -8.70 -31.24
CA GLY A 475 41.59 -9.70 -31.53
C GLY A 475 40.67 -10.01 -30.32
N PRO A 476 39.65 -10.88 -30.50
CA PRO A 476 38.65 -11.12 -29.47
C PRO A 476 39.25 -11.85 -28.26
N LYS A 477 38.99 -11.35 -27.05
CA LYS A 477 39.39 -12.02 -25.81
C LYS A 477 38.69 -13.38 -25.68
N ASN A 478 39.40 -14.34 -25.10
CA ASN A 478 38.87 -15.69 -24.86
C ASN A 478 38.27 -15.77 -23.46
N VAL A 479 36.98 -16.10 -23.39
CA VAL A 479 36.23 -16.22 -22.13
C VAL A 479 35.72 -17.63 -21.95
N LEU A 480 35.89 -18.15 -20.74
CA LEU A 480 35.26 -19.39 -20.31
C LEU A 480 33.99 -19.09 -19.50
N VAL A 481 32.86 -19.70 -19.86
CA VAL A 481 31.62 -19.69 -19.07
C VAL A 481 31.35 -21.09 -18.53
N THR A 482 31.45 -21.30 -17.23
CA THR A 482 31.17 -22.62 -16.63
C THR A 482 29.69 -22.76 -16.27
N ALA A 483 29.12 -23.98 -16.35
CA ALA A 483 27.69 -24.22 -16.14
C ALA A 483 26.80 -23.35 -17.05
N ALA A 484 27.22 -23.24 -18.32
CA ALA A 484 26.68 -22.33 -19.33
C ALA A 484 25.21 -22.57 -19.67
N SER A 485 24.67 -23.76 -19.44
CA SER A 485 23.24 -24.03 -19.64
C SER A 485 22.36 -23.58 -18.46
N GLY A 486 22.95 -23.16 -17.34
CA GLY A 486 22.21 -22.80 -16.13
C GLY A 486 21.66 -21.37 -16.15
N GLY A 487 20.97 -20.98 -15.07
CA GLY A 487 20.28 -19.70 -14.97
C GLY A 487 21.16 -18.47 -15.24
N VAL A 488 22.38 -18.41 -14.71
CA VAL A 488 23.31 -17.28 -15.01
C VAL A 488 24.14 -17.54 -16.26
N GLY A 489 24.59 -18.79 -16.43
CA GLY A 489 25.48 -19.18 -17.53
C GLY A 489 24.90 -18.87 -18.90
N HIS A 490 23.60 -19.09 -19.11
CA HIS A 490 23.01 -18.93 -20.44
C HIS A 490 22.93 -17.46 -20.88
N TYR A 491 22.80 -16.53 -19.92
CA TYR A 491 22.95 -15.10 -20.20
C TYR A 491 24.41 -14.71 -20.39
N ALA A 492 25.33 -15.28 -19.59
CA ALA A 492 26.76 -14.96 -19.69
C ALA A 492 27.35 -15.32 -21.07
N VAL A 493 26.95 -16.45 -21.67
CA VAL A 493 27.33 -16.80 -23.05
C VAL A 493 26.85 -15.72 -24.01
N GLN A 494 25.54 -15.40 -24.02
CA GLN A 494 24.96 -14.44 -24.95
C GLN A 494 25.57 -13.05 -24.80
N LEU A 495 25.76 -12.57 -23.56
CA LEU A 495 26.39 -11.27 -23.29
C LEU A 495 27.86 -11.24 -23.72
N ALA A 496 28.62 -12.32 -23.51
CA ALA A 496 29.99 -12.40 -23.99
C ALA A 496 30.07 -12.39 -25.53
N LYS A 497 29.13 -13.08 -26.21
CA LYS A 497 29.01 -13.01 -27.68
C LYS A 497 28.61 -11.62 -28.16
N LEU A 498 27.69 -10.96 -27.47
CA LEU A 498 27.29 -9.59 -27.77
C LEU A 498 28.46 -8.60 -27.63
N ALA A 499 29.39 -8.86 -26.72
CA ALA A 499 30.64 -8.11 -26.55
C ALA A 499 31.75 -8.53 -27.55
N GLY A 500 31.44 -9.36 -28.54
CA GLY A 500 32.39 -9.79 -29.57
C GLY A 500 33.48 -10.75 -29.09
N LEU A 501 33.26 -11.46 -27.98
CA LEU A 501 34.24 -12.36 -27.40
C LEU A 501 34.20 -13.76 -28.03
N HIS A 502 35.32 -14.47 -27.90
CA HIS A 502 35.39 -15.90 -28.17
C HIS A 502 35.01 -16.66 -26.90
N VAL A 503 33.95 -17.45 -26.94
CA VAL A 503 33.32 -18.08 -25.79
C VAL A 503 33.52 -19.59 -25.82
N THR A 504 34.28 -20.08 -24.85
CA THR A 504 34.29 -21.49 -24.48
C THR A 504 33.30 -21.70 -23.34
N ALA A 505 32.46 -22.72 -23.42
CA ALA A 505 31.40 -22.95 -22.46
C ALA A 505 31.45 -24.38 -21.91
N THR A 506 31.14 -24.57 -20.62
CA THR A 506 30.98 -25.92 -20.05
C THR A 506 29.54 -26.19 -19.65
N CYS A 507 29.03 -27.37 -20.01
CA CYS A 507 27.73 -27.88 -19.56
C CYS A 507 27.75 -29.41 -19.54
N GLY A 508 26.63 -30.04 -19.16
CA GLY A 508 26.52 -31.49 -19.29
C GLY A 508 26.22 -31.88 -20.75
N ALA A 509 26.58 -33.11 -21.14
CA ALA A 509 26.38 -33.66 -22.50
C ALA A 509 25.02 -33.31 -23.13
N ARG A 510 23.92 -33.42 -22.38
CA ARG A 510 22.55 -33.15 -22.87
C ARG A 510 22.33 -31.72 -23.39
N ASN A 511 23.14 -30.75 -22.97
CA ASN A 511 22.97 -29.33 -23.27
C ASN A 511 24.02 -28.80 -24.26
N LEU A 512 24.89 -29.65 -24.82
CA LEU A 512 25.97 -29.22 -25.72
C LEU A 512 25.42 -28.49 -26.95
N GLY A 513 24.42 -29.08 -27.62
CA GLY A 513 23.77 -28.48 -28.80
C GLY A 513 23.07 -27.17 -28.46
N PHE A 514 22.36 -27.10 -27.33
CA PHE A 514 21.72 -25.87 -26.88
C PHE A 514 22.73 -24.74 -26.62
N VAL A 515 23.84 -25.03 -25.93
CA VAL A 515 24.86 -24.02 -25.63
C VAL A 515 25.62 -23.56 -26.88
N ARG A 516 25.92 -24.48 -27.80
CA ARG A 516 26.61 -24.15 -29.05
C ARG A 516 25.69 -23.43 -30.02
N ASP A 517 24.61 -24.09 -30.42
CA ASP A 517 23.77 -23.69 -31.56
C ASP A 517 22.67 -22.72 -31.11
N GLY A 518 22.19 -22.81 -29.86
CA GLY A 518 21.15 -21.95 -29.31
C GLY A 518 21.68 -20.65 -28.69
N LEU A 519 22.77 -20.72 -27.92
CA LEU A 519 23.35 -19.55 -27.24
C LEU A 519 24.53 -18.91 -28.01
N GLY A 520 25.15 -19.64 -28.94
CA GLY A 520 26.24 -19.13 -29.79
C GLY A 520 27.64 -19.29 -29.20
N ALA A 521 27.88 -20.24 -28.29
CA ALA A 521 29.23 -20.54 -27.83
C ALA A 521 30.09 -21.11 -28.97
N ASP A 522 31.36 -20.68 -29.07
CA ASP A 522 32.29 -21.11 -30.12
C ASP A 522 32.86 -22.50 -29.84
N GLU A 523 33.15 -22.79 -28.57
CA GLU A 523 33.64 -24.09 -28.10
C GLU A 523 32.77 -24.56 -26.92
N VAL A 524 32.38 -25.84 -26.89
CA VAL A 524 31.59 -26.40 -25.79
C VAL A 524 32.21 -27.69 -25.27
N LEU A 525 32.34 -27.77 -23.95
CA LEU A 525 32.94 -28.87 -23.21
C LEU A 525 31.91 -29.56 -22.33
N ASP A 526 31.83 -30.90 -22.41
CA ASP A 526 31.14 -31.68 -21.39
C ASP A 526 32.02 -31.77 -20.14
N TYR A 527 31.56 -31.17 -19.03
CA TYR A 527 32.33 -31.13 -17.77
C TYR A 527 32.65 -32.51 -17.19
N LYS A 528 31.99 -33.58 -17.65
CA LYS A 528 32.27 -34.96 -17.23
C LYS A 528 33.45 -35.60 -17.95
N THR A 529 33.91 -35.00 -19.06
CA THR A 529 35.09 -35.48 -19.79
C THR A 529 36.38 -34.99 -19.11
N PRO A 530 37.53 -35.65 -19.34
CA PRO A 530 38.81 -35.21 -18.76
C PRO A 530 39.17 -33.76 -19.10
N ASP A 531 38.90 -33.32 -20.32
CA ASP A 531 39.18 -31.94 -20.74
C ASP A 531 38.17 -30.94 -20.21
N GLY A 532 36.89 -31.31 -20.14
CA GLY A 532 35.88 -30.49 -19.49
C GLY A 532 36.13 -30.30 -17.99
N ALA A 533 36.54 -31.36 -17.28
CA ALA A 533 36.90 -31.29 -15.87
C ALA A 533 38.16 -30.44 -15.63
N ALA A 534 39.12 -30.48 -16.57
CA ALA A 534 40.32 -29.64 -16.56
C ALA A 534 40.09 -28.23 -17.13
N LEU A 535 38.87 -27.92 -17.61
CA LEU A 535 38.50 -26.68 -18.29
C LEU A 535 39.38 -26.36 -19.52
N ARG A 536 39.99 -27.37 -20.16
CA ARG A 536 40.93 -27.18 -21.27
C ARG A 536 40.19 -26.84 -22.56
N SER A 537 40.51 -25.69 -23.15
CA SER A 537 39.93 -25.28 -24.44
C SER A 537 40.31 -26.28 -25.53
N PRO A 538 39.36 -26.78 -26.34
CA PRO A 538 39.65 -27.57 -27.53
C PRO A 538 40.67 -26.93 -28.48
N SER A 539 40.67 -25.60 -28.62
CA SER A 539 41.65 -24.85 -29.43
C SER A 539 43.02 -24.64 -28.75
N GLY A 540 43.20 -25.10 -27.51
CA GLY A 540 44.42 -24.90 -26.72
C GLY A 540 44.64 -23.47 -26.19
N LYS A 541 43.73 -22.53 -26.51
CA LYS A 541 43.81 -21.15 -26.04
C LYS A 541 43.62 -21.04 -24.52
N LYS A 542 44.32 -20.08 -23.92
CA LYS A 542 44.12 -19.68 -22.52
C LYS A 542 43.01 -18.64 -22.42
N TYR A 543 42.36 -18.59 -21.27
CA TYR A 543 41.27 -17.64 -21.03
C TYR A 543 41.76 -16.36 -20.39
N ASP A 544 41.37 -15.23 -20.96
CA ASP A 544 41.54 -13.91 -20.36
C ASP A 544 40.60 -13.73 -19.17
N ALA A 545 39.42 -14.34 -19.24
CA ALA A 545 38.45 -14.34 -18.15
C ALA A 545 37.67 -15.66 -18.02
N VAL A 546 37.26 -15.97 -16.80
CA VAL A 546 36.35 -17.06 -16.48
C VAL A 546 35.14 -16.49 -15.74
N ALA A 547 33.96 -16.59 -16.34
CA ALA A 547 32.67 -16.37 -15.68
C ALA A 547 32.23 -17.68 -15.01
N HIS A 548 32.55 -17.84 -13.73
CA HIS A 548 32.38 -19.09 -13.01
C HIS A 548 31.03 -19.16 -12.29
N CYS A 549 30.11 -19.95 -12.86
CA CYS A 549 28.77 -20.22 -12.31
C CYS A 549 28.58 -21.66 -11.79
N ALA A 550 29.60 -22.52 -11.89
CA ALA A 550 29.55 -23.91 -11.41
C ALA A 550 29.88 -23.98 -9.90
N PRO A 551 29.67 -25.13 -9.24
CA PRO A 551 30.11 -25.30 -7.86
C PRO A 551 31.61 -25.00 -7.69
N PRO A 552 32.05 -24.59 -6.48
CA PRO A 552 33.42 -24.17 -6.23
C PRO A 552 34.46 -25.19 -6.71
N ALA A 553 35.45 -24.72 -7.46
CA ALA A 553 36.57 -25.54 -7.93
C ALA A 553 37.93 -25.06 -7.35
N PRO A 554 38.92 -25.97 -7.20
CA PRO A 554 40.24 -25.59 -6.70
C PRO A 554 40.95 -24.59 -7.62
N TRP A 555 41.62 -23.60 -7.04
CA TRP A 555 42.41 -22.59 -7.76
C TRP A 555 43.40 -23.14 -8.81
N PRO A 556 44.13 -24.26 -8.58
CA PRO A 556 45.05 -24.80 -9.57
C PRO A 556 44.40 -25.13 -10.92
N VAL A 557 43.12 -25.55 -10.93
CA VAL A 557 42.38 -25.81 -12.17
C VAL A 557 42.29 -24.53 -13.00
N PHE A 558 41.81 -23.44 -12.40
CA PHE A 558 41.74 -22.14 -13.07
C PHE A 558 43.12 -21.58 -13.45
N LYS A 559 44.08 -21.61 -12.53
CA LYS A 559 45.44 -21.09 -12.76
C LYS A 559 46.09 -21.70 -14.00
N SER A 560 45.82 -22.98 -14.26
CA SER A 560 46.37 -23.72 -15.41
C SER A 560 45.77 -23.29 -16.75
N VAL A 561 44.55 -22.76 -16.79
CA VAL A 561 43.84 -22.39 -18.03
C VAL A 561 43.77 -20.88 -18.27
N LEU A 562 44.05 -20.06 -17.25
CA LEU A 562 44.12 -18.60 -17.37
C LEU A 562 45.34 -18.12 -18.16
N ALA A 563 45.16 -17.05 -18.92
CA ALA A 563 46.23 -16.32 -19.60
C ALA A 563 47.24 -15.75 -18.59
N ASP A 564 48.53 -15.84 -18.93
CA ASP A 564 49.62 -15.36 -18.05
C ASP A 564 49.67 -13.84 -17.93
N ALA A 565 49.14 -13.14 -18.93
CA ALA A 565 49.07 -11.69 -19.02
C ALA A 565 47.89 -11.06 -18.23
N GLY A 566 47.43 -11.71 -17.16
CA GLY A 566 46.45 -11.10 -16.25
C GLY A 566 45.09 -11.78 -16.17
N GLY A 567 45.00 -13.08 -16.46
CA GLY A 567 43.72 -13.80 -16.46
C GLY A 567 42.96 -13.72 -15.13
N VAL A 568 41.63 -13.59 -15.20
CA VAL A 568 40.76 -13.41 -14.04
C VAL A 568 39.65 -14.45 -13.97
N VAL A 569 39.39 -15.01 -12.79
CA VAL A 569 38.16 -15.75 -12.49
C VAL A 569 37.22 -14.85 -11.71
N VAL A 570 35.99 -14.69 -12.20
CA VAL A 570 34.92 -14.05 -11.44
C VAL A 570 33.97 -15.14 -10.95
N ASP A 571 33.96 -15.37 -9.65
CA ASP A 571 33.26 -16.48 -9.00
C ASP A 571 31.91 -16.02 -8.41
N LEU A 572 30.82 -16.56 -8.95
CA LEU A 572 29.44 -16.25 -8.52
C LEU A 572 29.05 -16.93 -7.20
N THR A 573 29.71 -18.02 -6.84
CA THR A 573 29.39 -18.80 -5.63
C THR A 573 30.59 -18.89 -4.69
N PRO A 574 31.13 -17.75 -4.24
CA PRO A 574 32.39 -17.75 -3.53
C PRO A 574 32.27 -18.46 -2.18
N GLY A 575 33.05 -19.53 -2.01
CA GLY A 575 33.29 -20.13 -0.71
C GLY A 575 34.34 -19.35 0.09
N VAL A 576 34.51 -19.70 1.37
CA VAL A 576 35.53 -19.08 2.25
C VAL A 576 36.93 -19.12 1.61
N ALA A 577 37.29 -20.24 0.97
CA ALA A 577 38.56 -20.40 0.28
C ALA A 577 38.76 -19.40 -0.88
N ALA A 578 37.69 -19.10 -1.63
CA ALA A 578 37.71 -18.12 -2.72
C ALA A 578 37.94 -16.70 -2.17
N THR A 579 37.26 -16.34 -1.09
CA THR A 579 37.43 -15.03 -0.43
C THR A 579 38.85 -14.84 0.11
N VAL A 580 39.40 -15.83 0.82
CA VAL A 580 40.78 -15.80 1.33
C VAL A 580 41.77 -15.70 0.16
N ARG A 581 41.54 -16.44 -0.92
CA ARG A 581 42.39 -16.40 -2.12
C ARG A 581 42.35 -15.03 -2.79
N SER A 582 41.18 -14.41 -2.90
CA SER A 582 41.02 -13.07 -3.45
C SER A 582 41.79 -12.03 -2.65
N PHE A 583 41.70 -12.09 -1.32
CA PHE A 583 42.47 -11.22 -0.43
C PHE A 583 43.98 -11.43 -0.66
N LEU A 584 44.44 -12.68 -0.69
CA LEU A 584 45.83 -13.01 -0.94
C LEU A 584 46.32 -12.47 -2.30
N HIS A 585 45.54 -12.62 -3.36
CA HIS A 585 45.90 -12.10 -4.69
C HIS A 585 46.03 -10.57 -4.71
N ASN A 586 45.18 -9.86 -3.97
CA ASN A 586 45.27 -8.40 -3.87
C ASN A 586 46.52 -7.95 -3.12
N VAL A 587 46.85 -8.58 -1.98
CA VAL A 587 48.04 -8.19 -1.19
C VAL A 587 49.36 -8.62 -1.83
N THR A 588 49.34 -9.68 -2.66
CA THR A 588 50.52 -10.17 -3.38
C THR A 588 50.67 -9.62 -4.80
N PHE A 589 49.76 -8.73 -5.23
CA PHE A 589 49.72 -8.18 -6.59
C PHE A 589 49.79 -9.27 -7.68
N SER A 590 49.12 -10.40 -7.46
CA SER A 590 49.13 -11.53 -8.37
C SER A 590 48.56 -11.13 -9.74
N LYS A 591 49.28 -11.45 -10.81
CA LYS A 591 48.81 -11.23 -12.19
C LYS A 591 47.52 -12.01 -12.47
N LYS A 592 47.46 -13.28 -12.04
CA LYS A 592 46.24 -14.10 -12.14
C LYS A 592 45.37 -13.88 -10.91
N ARG A 593 44.10 -13.60 -11.11
CA ARG A 593 43.19 -13.16 -10.03
C ARG A 593 41.97 -14.06 -9.90
N LEU A 594 41.44 -14.12 -8.68
CA LEU A 594 40.13 -14.66 -8.37
C LEU A 594 39.36 -13.53 -7.68
N VAL A 595 38.17 -13.24 -8.19
CA VAL A 595 37.31 -12.15 -7.75
C VAL A 595 35.95 -12.75 -7.35
N PRO A 596 35.62 -12.78 -6.05
CA PRO A 596 34.28 -13.12 -5.58
C PRO A 596 33.29 -12.09 -6.10
N LEU A 597 32.17 -12.54 -6.66
CA LEU A 597 31.10 -11.65 -7.05
C LEU A 597 29.96 -11.71 -6.04
N ILE A 598 29.54 -10.52 -5.61
CA ILE A 598 28.26 -10.31 -4.94
C ILE A 598 27.48 -9.37 -5.85
N LEU A 599 26.30 -9.81 -6.30
CA LEU A 599 25.43 -8.98 -7.13
C LEU A 599 25.06 -7.70 -6.38
N MET A 600 25.33 -6.56 -6.99
CA MET A 600 24.89 -5.25 -6.52
C MET A 600 23.83 -4.71 -7.48
N PRO A 601 22.52 -4.86 -7.19
CA PRO A 601 21.47 -4.45 -8.12
C PRO A 601 21.57 -2.97 -8.49
N LYS A 602 21.47 -2.66 -9.78
CA LYS A 602 21.50 -1.29 -10.31
C LYS A 602 20.39 -1.13 -11.33
N LYS A 603 19.68 0.00 -11.25
CA LYS A 603 18.55 0.30 -12.14
C LYS A 603 18.99 0.35 -13.60
N GLU A 604 20.09 1.05 -13.87
CA GLU A 604 20.58 1.32 -15.21
C GLU A 604 21.02 0.02 -15.92
N GLU A 605 21.57 -0.93 -15.16
CA GLU A 605 21.92 -2.25 -15.68
C GLU A 605 20.68 -3.09 -15.98
N MET A 606 19.64 -2.99 -15.14
CA MET A 606 18.37 -3.68 -15.37
C MET A 606 17.63 -3.11 -16.58
N GLU A 607 17.60 -1.78 -16.75
CA GLU A 607 17.06 -1.10 -17.93
C GLU A 607 17.76 -1.57 -19.21
N TRP A 608 19.10 -1.61 -19.19
CA TRP A 608 19.88 -2.08 -20.33
C TRP A 608 19.61 -3.55 -20.66
N LEU A 609 19.49 -4.43 -19.66
CA LEU A 609 19.17 -5.85 -19.88
C LEU A 609 17.77 -6.04 -20.47
N VAL A 610 16.79 -5.28 -19.98
CA VAL A 610 15.43 -5.27 -20.54
C VAL A 610 15.44 -4.78 -21.99
N ASP A 611 16.23 -3.75 -22.30
CA ASP A 611 16.38 -3.25 -23.68
C ASP A 611 17.05 -4.28 -24.60
N MET A 612 18.07 -5.01 -24.13
CA MET A 612 18.65 -6.11 -24.91
C MET A 612 17.67 -7.26 -25.16
N ALA A 613 16.81 -7.56 -24.17
CA ALA A 613 15.73 -8.53 -24.34
C ALA A 613 14.68 -8.04 -25.35
N LYS A 614 14.26 -6.77 -25.24
CA LYS A 614 13.35 -6.12 -26.19
C LYS A 614 13.86 -6.19 -27.62
N GLN A 615 15.16 -5.97 -27.83
CA GLN A 615 15.80 -6.03 -29.15
C GLN A 615 16.02 -7.47 -29.66
N GLY A 616 15.67 -8.49 -28.88
CA GLY A 616 15.92 -9.90 -29.21
C GLY A 616 17.41 -10.29 -29.18
N LYS A 617 18.29 -9.41 -28.69
CA LYS A 617 19.74 -9.64 -28.56
C LYS A 617 20.08 -10.49 -27.34
N LEU A 618 19.20 -10.51 -26.34
CA LEU A 618 19.31 -11.34 -25.16
C LEU A 618 18.03 -12.18 -25.00
N LYS A 619 18.12 -13.48 -25.21
CA LYS A 619 16.98 -14.39 -25.12
C LYS A 619 16.99 -15.12 -23.78
N THR A 620 15.87 -15.06 -23.06
CA THR A 620 15.69 -15.83 -21.84
C THR A 620 15.31 -17.26 -22.20
N THR A 621 16.04 -18.24 -21.66
CA THR A 621 15.62 -19.64 -21.77
C THR A 621 14.83 -20.01 -20.52
N ILE A 622 13.56 -20.37 -20.70
CA ILE A 622 12.69 -20.83 -19.61
C ILE A 622 12.68 -22.36 -19.65
N ASP A 623 13.18 -22.97 -18.58
CA ASP A 623 13.22 -24.44 -18.43
C ASP A 623 11.84 -25.01 -18.11
N SER A 624 11.10 -24.32 -17.25
CA SER A 624 9.76 -24.71 -16.84
C SER A 624 9.01 -23.56 -16.19
N LYS A 625 7.69 -23.62 -16.32
CA LYS A 625 6.72 -22.70 -15.72
C LYS A 625 5.81 -23.48 -14.80
N TYR A 626 5.56 -22.94 -13.61
CA TYR A 626 4.65 -23.52 -12.63
C TYR A 626 3.62 -22.46 -12.21
N PRO A 627 2.35 -22.83 -11.96
CA PRO A 627 1.43 -21.92 -11.28
C PRO A 627 1.87 -21.71 -9.83
N LEU A 628 1.45 -20.61 -9.21
CA LEU A 628 1.71 -20.35 -7.78
C LEU A 628 1.27 -21.52 -6.88
N SER A 629 0.17 -22.21 -7.23
CA SER A 629 -0.36 -23.38 -6.52
C SER A 629 0.58 -24.59 -6.49
N ARG A 630 1.61 -24.61 -7.35
CA ARG A 630 2.62 -25.69 -7.43
C ARG A 630 4.05 -25.15 -7.22
N ALA A 631 4.20 -24.05 -6.49
CA ALA A 631 5.49 -23.40 -6.28
C ALA A 631 6.52 -24.31 -5.59
N GLU A 632 6.08 -25.30 -4.81
CA GLU A 632 6.94 -26.32 -4.20
C GLU A 632 7.64 -27.21 -5.22
N GLU A 633 7.00 -27.51 -6.35
CA GLU A 633 7.64 -28.26 -7.43
C GLU A 633 8.70 -27.42 -8.15
N ALA A 634 8.39 -26.13 -8.39
CA ALA A 634 9.36 -25.19 -8.92
C ALA A 634 10.59 -25.05 -8.00
N TRP A 635 10.36 -25.05 -6.69
CA TRP A 635 11.39 -25.02 -5.66
C TRP A 635 12.24 -26.30 -5.66
N ALA A 636 11.60 -27.47 -5.68
CA ALA A 636 12.26 -28.78 -5.75
C ALA A 636 13.15 -28.88 -6.99
N LYS A 637 12.62 -28.47 -8.15
CA LYS A 637 13.38 -28.47 -9.41
C LYS A 637 14.59 -27.54 -9.38
N SER A 638 14.49 -26.40 -8.69
CA SER A 638 15.64 -25.51 -8.47
C SER A 638 16.69 -26.15 -7.56
N MET A 639 16.28 -26.93 -6.57
CA MET A 639 17.18 -27.64 -5.67
C MET A 639 17.94 -28.79 -6.35
N GLU A 640 17.36 -29.43 -7.37
CA GLU A 640 18.04 -30.46 -8.17
C GLU A 640 19.26 -29.91 -8.93
N GLY A 641 19.30 -28.61 -9.22
CA GLY A 641 20.45 -27.97 -9.85
C GLY A 641 20.64 -28.31 -11.34
N HIS A 642 19.60 -28.82 -11.99
CA HIS A 642 19.63 -29.32 -13.37
C HIS A 642 18.66 -28.59 -14.31
N ALA A 643 18.30 -27.33 -14.03
CA ALA A 643 17.53 -26.52 -14.98
C ALA A 643 18.38 -26.08 -16.18
N THR A 644 17.78 -26.06 -17.37
CA THR A 644 18.32 -25.45 -18.59
C THR A 644 17.71 -24.06 -18.75
N GLY A 645 18.39 -23.04 -18.21
CA GLY A 645 17.87 -21.68 -18.10
C GLY A 645 17.16 -21.43 -16.77
N LYS A 646 15.94 -20.88 -16.82
CA LYS A 646 15.24 -20.29 -15.68
C LYS A 646 13.95 -21.01 -15.34
N ILE A 647 13.68 -21.15 -14.04
CA ILE A 647 12.43 -21.69 -13.50
C ILE A 647 11.55 -20.50 -13.12
N VAL A 648 10.31 -20.49 -13.59
CA VAL A 648 9.37 -19.39 -13.41
C VAL A 648 8.11 -19.89 -12.70
N VAL A 649 7.60 -19.08 -11.78
CA VAL A 649 6.27 -19.23 -11.18
C VAL A 649 5.37 -18.14 -11.76
N GLU A 650 4.26 -18.52 -12.37
CA GLU A 650 3.27 -17.62 -12.97
C GLU A 650 2.03 -17.52 -12.06
N MET A 651 1.55 -16.29 -11.86
CA MET A 651 0.41 -16.03 -10.98
C MET A 651 -0.95 -16.24 -11.68
N GLY A 652 -0.96 -16.25 -13.01
CA GLY A 652 -2.16 -16.31 -13.85
C GLY A 652 -2.49 -17.67 -14.49
N GLY A 653 -1.83 -18.76 -14.07
CA GLY A 653 -2.14 -20.10 -14.57
C GLY A 653 -3.45 -20.62 -13.96
N THR A 654 -4.46 -20.85 -14.79
CA THR A 654 -5.58 -21.75 -14.44
C THR A 654 -5.04 -23.18 -14.31
N GLU A 655 -5.60 -23.95 -13.38
CA GLU A 655 -5.31 -25.38 -13.21
C GLU A 655 -5.49 -26.17 -14.51
#